data_AF-A0A0N8BGY9-F1
#
_entry.id   AF-A0A0N8BGY9-F1
#
_cell.length_a   1.000
_cell.length_b   1.000
_cell.length_c   1.000
_cell.angle_alpha   90.00
_cell.angle_beta   90.00
_cell.angle_gamma   90.00
#
_symmetry.space_group_name_H-M   'P 1'
#
loop_
_entity.id
_entity.type
_entity.pdbx_description
1 polymer ?
#
loop_
_entity_poly.entity_id
_entity_poly.type
_entity_poly.pdbx_seq_one_letter_code
_entity_poly.pdbx_strand_id
1 'polypeptide(L)'
;MSDSFSKIGFDHNWPETAVSLTLDLGPFETVHKWKRMPDCDEFVGFKRSKHTIVAHQEAIYVFGGDNGKNMLNDLLRFDVKEQSWGRAFSTGQPPAPRYHHSAVVHESSMFVFGGYTGDIHSNSNLTNRNDLFEYRFPTGQWVEWKFVGKTPVPRSAHGAAVHGGKLWIFAGYDGNARLNDMWTISLLPGEPRTWEEIVQIGECPPTCCNFPVAVARDSMFVFSGQSGAKITNNLFQFHFKSKCWTRITTDHILRCAPPPPPRRYGHTMVAYDRHLYVFGGAADSTLPNDLHCFDLCTQTWSVITPSADSHQIPSGRLFHAATVVGDGMYVFGGTVDNNVRSGEMVRFQFSSYPKCTLHEDFGKLLETRQFCDIEFVVGPDENPVRIPAHVALVAARSQWLRTRIRQSKEARDKHLEKVFGSSFVPFKDLPLLEVRLKDAVPEAFEMILNFIYTDSIDPTLKTGKESATSNRVVLLIMDVYRLAVQFHMRRLEQLSVQYLESIINHRNVLAALANATTLRLYFIKEFCLRFVVKESNYNAIVMSNEFETLDQPLMVEIIRRRQVPHVRAPVEPQFDNTGTNLEQDMELFVRSIGKEFCDVTLVLEGTSIPAHKAILAARCSYFEAMFRSFMPEDSTVNIAIGEMIPSRQSFDSLLRYIYHGDVNMPPEDSLYLFSAPFFYGFTNNRMQAFCKQNLEMNVTFENVIQILEAADRIQATDMKKYALNLIVHHFPKVARMPRIRSLSRELLLDVLEALADDMSDSKLQDLSCTSLNSDA
;
A
#
# COMPACT_ATOMS: atom_id res chain seq x y z
N MET A 1 -17.17 -16.66 64.06
CA MET A 1 -18.40 -16.43 63.28
C MET A 1 -17.99 -15.50 62.16
N SER A 2 -17.60 -16.01 60.98
CA SER A 2 -18.51 -16.41 59.88
C SER A 2 -19.50 -15.27 59.56
N ASP A 3 -19.70 -14.80 58.34
CA ASP A 3 -19.25 -15.18 57.00
C ASP A 3 -19.77 -14.09 56.04
N SER A 4 -19.44 -14.20 54.75
CA SER A 4 -20.10 -13.57 53.58
C SER A 4 -19.53 -12.26 53.03
N PHE A 5 -18.57 -12.40 52.10
CA PHE A 5 -18.59 -11.61 50.87
C PHE A 5 -18.41 -12.56 49.67
N SER A 6 -19.38 -12.47 48.76
CA SER A 6 -19.58 -13.30 47.59
C SER A 6 -18.45 -13.19 46.57
N LYS A 7 -17.84 -14.34 46.23
CA LYS A 7 -17.03 -14.54 45.03
C LYS A 7 -17.91 -14.38 43.79
N ILE A 8 -17.63 -13.39 42.95
CA ILE A 8 -18.02 -13.42 41.53
C ILE A 8 -16.83 -14.07 40.82
N GLY A 9 -17.00 -15.34 40.43
CA GLY A 9 -16.00 -16.07 39.66
C GLY A 9 -15.90 -15.49 38.25
N PHE A 10 -14.69 -15.10 37.85
CA PHE A 10 -14.34 -14.99 36.44
C PHE A 10 -14.23 -16.41 35.90
N ASP A 11 -15.11 -16.74 34.96
CA ASP A 11 -15.13 -18.03 34.27
C ASP A 11 -13.94 -18.08 33.30
N HIS A 12 -12.78 -18.48 33.81
CA HIS A 12 -11.60 -18.83 33.01
C HIS A 12 -11.79 -20.23 32.42
N ASN A 13 -12.71 -20.36 31.46
CA ASN A 13 -12.74 -21.54 30.59
C ASN A 13 -11.73 -21.34 29.46
N TRP A 14 -10.47 -21.59 29.78
CA TRP A 14 -9.44 -21.96 28.80
C TRP A 14 -9.77 -23.38 28.29
N PRO A 15 -9.67 -23.67 26.98
CA PRO A 15 -9.72 -25.06 26.54
C PRO A 15 -8.50 -25.79 27.13
N GLU A 16 -8.73 -26.77 28.01
CA GLU A 16 -7.74 -27.62 28.68
C GLU A 16 -6.96 -28.56 27.75
N THR A 17 -6.68 -28.13 26.53
CA THR A 17 -5.71 -28.78 25.64
C THR A 17 -4.65 -27.76 25.32
N ALA A 18 -3.41 -28.00 25.74
CA ALA A 18 -2.25 -27.32 25.18
C ALA A 18 -2.30 -27.49 23.66
N VAL A 19 -2.83 -26.50 22.95
CA VAL A 19 -2.95 -26.53 21.50
C VAL A 19 -1.52 -26.42 20.99
N SER A 20 -0.92 -27.56 20.63
CA SER A 20 0.35 -27.57 19.93
C SER A 20 0.25 -26.62 18.75
N LEU A 21 1.20 -25.70 18.63
CA LEU A 21 1.26 -24.75 17.53
C LEU A 21 1.44 -25.54 16.23
N THR A 22 0.39 -25.64 15.41
CA THR A 22 0.46 -26.14 14.04
C THR A 22 0.61 -24.97 13.08
N LEU A 23 1.84 -24.77 12.62
CA LEU A 23 2.25 -23.95 11.49
C LEU A 23 1.90 -24.67 10.19
N ASP A 24 0.70 -24.45 9.65
CA ASP A 24 0.35 -24.94 8.31
C ASP A 24 1.14 -24.17 7.23
N LEU A 25 2.39 -24.60 7.02
CA LEU A 25 3.34 -24.07 6.03
C LEU A 25 3.03 -24.67 4.64
N GLY A 26 1.84 -24.37 4.09
CA GLY A 26 1.51 -24.73 2.71
C GLY A 26 2.58 -24.20 1.71
N PRO A 27 2.62 -24.70 0.46
CA PRO A 27 3.66 -24.34 -0.49
C PRO A 27 3.64 -22.83 -0.78
N PHE A 28 4.62 -22.11 -0.22
CA PHE A 28 4.72 -20.65 -0.37
C PHE A 28 5.40 -20.30 -1.69
N GLU A 29 4.72 -19.56 -2.56
CA GLU A 29 5.35 -18.96 -3.72
C GLU A 29 5.94 -17.59 -3.36
N THR A 30 7.21 -17.36 -3.71
CA THR A 30 7.89 -16.08 -3.47
C THR A 30 7.05 -14.91 -4.00
N VAL A 31 6.73 -13.94 -3.14
CA VAL A 31 5.96 -12.76 -3.54
C VAL A 31 6.67 -11.93 -4.60
N HIS A 32 5.90 -11.22 -5.42
CA HIS A 32 6.38 -10.38 -6.50
C HIS A 32 7.24 -11.12 -7.53
N LYS A 33 7.13 -12.45 -7.57
CA LYS A 33 7.80 -13.29 -8.56
C LYS A 33 7.02 -13.27 -9.87
N TRP A 34 7.74 -13.02 -10.95
CA TRP A 34 7.25 -13.30 -12.30
C TRP A 34 7.63 -14.71 -12.72
N LYS A 35 6.67 -15.45 -13.26
CA LYS A 35 6.83 -16.82 -13.78
C LYS A 35 6.20 -16.88 -15.17
N ARG A 36 6.94 -17.41 -16.14
CA ARG A 36 6.37 -17.71 -17.46
C ARG A 36 5.52 -18.97 -17.38
N MET A 37 4.34 -18.90 -17.98
CA MET A 37 3.42 -20.04 -18.10
C MET A 37 3.62 -20.72 -19.46
N PRO A 38 3.15 -21.97 -19.62
CA PRO A 38 3.23 -22.67 -20.90
C PRO A 38 2.66 -21.85 -22.06
N ASP A 39 3.38 -21.84 -23.18
CA ASP A 39 2.97 -21.10 -24.37
C ASP A 39 1.70 -21.71 -24.98
N CYS A 40 0.87 -20.87 -25.57
CA CYS A 40 -0.28 -21.33 -26.35
C CYS A 40 0.21 -21.74 -27.75
N ASP A 41 0.16 -23.03 -28.05
CA ASP A 41 0.55 -23.54 -29.37
C ASP A 41 -0.33 -22.95 -30.47
N GLU A 42 0.25 -22.66 -31.64
CA GLU A 42 -0.45 -22.00 -32.74
C GLU A 42 -1.66 -22.82 -33.27
N PHE A 43 -1.66 -24.14 -33.10
CA PHE A 43 -2.81 -24.98 -33.45
C PHE A 43 -3.98 -24.81 -32.46
N VAL A 44 -3.69 -24.46 -31.20
CA VAL A 44 -4.71 -24.14 -30.19
C VAL A 44 -5.24 -22.74 -30.44
N GLY A 45 -4.36 -21.74 -30.48
CA GLY A 45 -4.74 -20.34 -30.67
C GLY A 45 -3.60 -19.43 -31.11
N PHE A 46 -3.91 -18.41 -31.89
CA PHE A 46 -2.92 -17.46 -32.39
C PHE A 46 -2.46 -16.46 -31.33
N LYS A 47 -1.21 -16.00 -31.50
CA LYS A 47 -0.65 -14.79 -30.87
C LYS A 47 -1.54 -13.59 -31.19
N ARG A 48 -1.84 -12.74 -30.21
CA ARG A 48 -2.90 -11.73 -30.35
C ARG A 48 -2.71 -10.50 -29.47
N SER A 49 -3.30 -9.37 -29.90
CA SER A 49 -3.46 -8.16 -29.09
C SER A 49 -4.88 -7.61 -29.17
N LYS A 50 -5.22 -6.64 -28.30
CA LYS A 50 -6.55 -5.99 -28.20
C LYS A 50 -7.73 -6.96 -27.97
N HIS A 51 -7.41 -8.15 -27.46
CA HIS A 51 -8.35 -9.16 -27.02
C HIS A 51 -8.82 -8.87 -25.59
N THR A 52 -9.76 -9.66 -25.10
CA THR A 52 -10.16 -9.63 -23.69
C THR A 52 -9.81 -10.94 -23.00
N ILE A 53 -9.62 -10.87 -21.69
CA ILE A 53 -9.37 -12.02 -20.83
C ILE A 53 -10.27 -11.93 -19.61
N VAL A 54 -10.87 -13.04 -19.21
CA VAL A 54 -11.67 -13.13 -17.99
C VAL A 54 -11.33 -14.39 -17.22
N ALA A 55 -11.39 -14.31 -15.89
CA ALA A 55 -11.29 -15.45 -15.00
C ALA A 55 -12.68 -15.95 -14.62
N HIS A 56 -12.85 -17.28 -14.59
CA HIS A 56 -14.00 -17.91 -13.98
C HIS A 56 -13.55 -19.22 -13.35
N GLN A 57 -13.73 -19.36 -12.03
CA GLN A 57 -13.16 -20.46 -11.23
C GLN A 57 -11.64 -20.55 -11.45
N GLU A 58 -11.07 -21.76 -11.60
CA GLU A 58 -9.64 -22.00 -11.81
C GLU A 58 -9.24 -21.98 -13.30
N ALA A 59 -9.97 -21.22 -14.13
CA ALA A 59 -9.72 -21.14 -15.56
C ALA A 59 -9.75 -19.70 -16.08
N ILE A 60 -8.95 -19.47 -17.12
CA ILE A 60 -8.80 -18.20 -17.80
C ILE A 60 -9.31 -18.33 -19.22
N TYR A 61 -10.20 -17.42 -19.64
CA TYR A 61 -10.80 -17.42 -20.96
C TYR A 61 -10.32 -16.21 -21.76
N VAL A 62 -9.90 -16.45 -23.00
CA VAL A 62 -9.41 -15.40 -23.91
C VAL A 62 -10.29 -15.33 -25.14
N PHE A 63 -10.81 -14.15 -25.45
CA PHE A 63 -11.73 -13.95 -26.58
C PHE A 63 -11.27 -12.82 -27.52
N GLY A 64 -11.35 -13.10 -28.82
CA GLY A 64 -11.14 -12.14 -29.90
C GLY A 64 -9.73 -11.56 -30.00
N GLY A 65 -9.63 -10.31 -30.45
CA GLY A 65 -8.37 -9.60 -30.74
C GLY A 65 -7.94 -9.69 -32.21
N ASP A 66 -6.70 -9.27 -32.49
CA ASP A 66 -6.07 -9.42 -33.81
C ASP A 66 -4.71 -10.11 -33.71
N ASN A 67 -4.38 -10.94 -34.72
CA ASN A 67 -3.07 -11.56 -34.87
C ASN A 67 -2.14 -10.78 -35.84
N GLY A 68 -2.49 -9.55 -36.18
CA GLY A 68 -1.81 -8.72 -37.19
C GLY A 68 -2.24 -8.98 -38.64
N LYS A 69 -3.01 -10.05 -38.91
CA LYS A 69 -3.56 -10.37 -40.25
C LYS A 69 -5.08 -10.44 -40.27
N ASN A 70 -5.68 -11.00 -39.23
CA ASN A 70 -7.12 -11.21 -39.12
C ASN A 70 -7.61 -10.82 -37.73
N MET A 71 -8.84 -10.35 -37.65
CA MET A 71 -9.59 -10.32 -36.39
C MET A 71 -10.01 -11.74 -36.01
N LEU A 72 -10.14 -12.00 -34.72
CA LEU A 72 -10.44 -13.33 -34.17
C LEU A 72 -11.80 -13.32 -33.44
N ASN A 73 -12.44 -14.49 -33.34
CA ASN A 73 -13.63 -14.76 -32.52
C ASN A 73 -13.57 -16.15 -31.85
N ASP A 74 -12.39 -16.75 -31.78
CA ASP A 74 -12.18 -17.98 -31.02
C ASP A 74 -12.20 -17.70 -29.51
N LEU A 75 -12.66 -18.69 -28.74
CA LEU A 75 -12.64 -18.67 -27.28
C LEU A 75 -11.60 -19.70 -26.80
N LEU A 76 -10.46 -19.21 -26.34
CA LEU A 76 -9.43 -20.04 -25.72
C LEU A 76 -9.70 -20.20 -24.23
N ARG A 77 -9.26 -21.32 -23.66
CA ARG A 77 -9.30 -21.61 -22.22
C ARG A 77 -7.91 -22.06 -21.78
N PHE A 78 -7.38 -21.44 -20.73
CA PHE A 78 -6.20 -21.90 -20.01
C PHE A 78 -6.64 -22.45 -18.65
N ASP A 79 -6.27 -23.69 -18.36
CA ASP A 79 -6.50 -24.33 -17.06
C ASP A 79 -5.36 -24.01 -16.11
N VAL A 80 -5.66 -23.37 -14.98
CA VAL A 80 -4.61 -22.89 -14.06
C VAL A 80 -3.95 -24.04 -13.31
N LYS A 81 -4.72 -25.08 -12.97
CA LYS A 81 -4.24 -26.23 -12.22
C LYS A 81 -3.39 -27.14 -13.10
N GLU A 82 -3.91 -27.47 -14.29
CA GLU A 82 -3.21 -28.32 -15.26
C GLU A 82 -2.13 -27.58 -16.07
N GLN A 83 -2.10 -26.25 -15.98
CA GLN A 83 -1.20 -25.36 -16.73
C GLN A 83 -1.22 -25.64 -18.24
N SER A 84 -2.40 -25.86 -18.81
CA SER A 84 -2.56 -26.25 -20.21
C SER A 84 -3.56 -25.38 -20.95
N TRP A 85 -3.30 -25.18 -22.24
CA TRP A 85 -4.16 -24.46 -23.16
C TRP A 85 -5.11 -25.41 -23.89
N GLY A 86 -6.34 -24.94 -24.11
CA GLY A 86 -7.32 -25.60 -24.95
C GLY A 86 -8.30 -24.60 -25.56
N ARG A 87 -9.21 -25.10 -26.40
CA ARG A 87 -10.35 -24.32 -26.89
C ARG A 87 -11.54 -24.56 -25.98
N ALA A 88 -12.23 -23.50 -25.59
CA ALA A 88 -13.45 -23.62 -24.81
C ALA A 88 -14.55 -24.26 -25.66
N PHE A 89 -15.27 -25.21 -25.07
CA PHE A 89 -16.45 -25.79 -25.71
C PHE A 89 -17.46 -24.68 -26.02
N SER A 90 -17.82 -24.51 -27.29
CA SER A 90 -18.67 -23.42 -27.73
C SER A 90 -19.80 -23.92 -28.62
N THR A 91 -21.03 -23.54 -28.31
CA THR A 91 -22.25 -23.79 -29.10
C THR A 91 -23.02 -22.49 -29.30
N GLY A 92 -23.98 -22.49 -30.24
CA GLY A 92 -24.67 -21.26 -30.64
C GLY A 92 -23.83 -20.40 -31.60
N GLN A 93 -24.24 -19.14 -31.77
CA GLN A 93 -23.57 -18.21 -32.67
C GLN A 93 -22.70 -17.24 -31.85
N PRO A 94 -21.36 -17.34 -31.93
CA PRO A 94 -20.47 -16.40 -31.23
C PRO A 94 -20.53 -15.01 -31.88
N PRO A 95 -20.04 -13.97 -31.18
CA PRO A 95 -19.85 -12.66 -31.78
C PRO A 95 -18.96 -12.73 -33.03
N ALA A 96 -19.23 -11.86 -34.01
CA ALA A 96 -18.35 -11.71 -35.17
C ALA A 96 -16.90 -11.36 -34.75
N PRO A 97 -15.88 -11.73 -35.55
CA PRO A 97 -14.47 -11.40 -35.29
C PRO A 97 -14.27 -9.92 -34.96
N ARG A 98 -13.60 -9.66 -33.83
CA ARG A 98 -13.52 -8.32 -33.27
C ARG A 98 -12.34 -8.07 -32.34
N TYR A 99 -11.93 -6.81 -32.23
CA TYR A 99 -10.97 -6.33 -31.23
C TYR A 99 -11.49 -5.07 -30.50
N HIS A 100 -10.84 -4.68 -29.40
CA HIS A 100 -11.24 -3.53 -28.56
C HIS A 100 -12.69 -3.61 -28.04
N HIS A 101 -13.25 -4.81 -27.96
CA HIS A 101 -14.47 -5.08 -27.21
C HIS A 101 -14.13 -5.17 -25.71
N SER A 102 -15.14 -5.15 -24.85
CA SER A 102 -14.98 -5.48 -23.43
C SER A 102 -15.59 -6.84 -23.13
N ALA A 103 -15.05 -7.51 -22.11
CA ALA A 103 -15.63 -8.73 -21.56
C ALA A 103 -15.59 -8.66 -20.03
N VAL A 104 -16.68 -9.09 -19.40
CA VAL A 104 -16.82 -9.14 -17.93
C VAL A 104 -17.53 -10.43 -17.52
N VAL A 105 -17.35 -10.86 -16.27
CA VAL A 105 -18.03 -12.03 -15.72
C VAL A 105 -19.02 -11.58 -14.65
N HIS A 106 -20.21 -12.16 -14.69
CA HIS A 106 -21.21 -12.07 -13.63
C HIS A 106 -21.75 -13.47 -13.38
N GLU A 107 -21.60 -13.96 -12.15
CA GLU A 107 -21.97 -15.33 -11.77
C GLU A 107 -21.39 -16.37 -12.74
N SER A 108 -22.24 -17.17 -13.38
CA SER A 108 -21.86 -18.26 -14.28
C SER A 108 -21.86 -17.88 -15.76
N SER A 109 -21.78 -16.58 -16.10
CA SER A 109 -21.78 -16.11 -17.48
C SER A 109 -20.71 -15.05 -17.74
N MET A 110 -20.12 -15.10 -18.94
CA MET A 110 -19.28 -14.04 -19.50
C MET A 110 -20.12 -13.18 -20.44
N PHE A 111 -19.96 -11.87 -20.36
CA PHE A 111 -20.66 -10.89 -21.18
C PHE A 111 -19.67 -10.13 -22.05
N VAL A 112 -19.90 -10.10 -23.36
CA VAL A 112 -19.05 -9.41 -24.36
C VAL A 112 -19.83 -8.28 -25.00
N PHE A 113 -19.32 -7.05 -24.93
CA PHE A 113 -19.97 -5.86 -25.49
C PHE A 113 -19.10 -5.10 -26.49
N GLY A 114 -19.71 -4.73 -27.62
CA GLY A 114 -19.16 -3.81 -28.61
C GLY A 114 -17.86 -4.26 -29.28
N GLY A 115 -16.99 -3.30 -29.59
CA GLY A 115 -15.74 -3.51 -30.33
C GLY A 115 -15.83 -3.23 -31.83
N TYR A 116 -14.69 -3.33 -32.51
CA TYR A 116 -14.59 -3.20 -33.97
C TYR A 116 -14.71 -4.55 -34.64
N THR A 117 -15.50 -4.63 -35.72
CA THR A 117 -15.54 -5.78 -36.62
C THR A 117 -15.32 -5.33 -38.08
N GLY A 118 -14.77 -6.21 -38.91
CA GLY A 118 -14.47 -5.94 -40.32
C GLY A 118 -13.16 -6.60 -40.77
N ASP A 119 -12.64 -6.15 -41.91
CA ASP A 119 -11.32 -6.53 -42.41
C ASP A 119 -10.25 -5.56 -41.87
N ILE A 120 -9.17 -6.09 -41.28
CA ILE A 120 -8.10 -5.29 -40.70
C ILE A 120 -7.27 -4.54 -41.75
N HIS A 121 -7.25 -5.01 -43.00
CA HIS A 121 -6.51 -4.38 -44.10
C HIS A 121 -7.34 -3.31 -44.84
N SER A 122 -8.65 -3.27 -44.59
CA SER A 122 -9.57 -2.36 -45.27
C SER A 122 -10.29 -1.45 -44.27
N ASN A 123 -9.76 -0.23 -44.10
CA ASN A 123 -10.37 0.78 -43.23
C ASN A 123 -11.81 1.14 -43.63
N SER A 124 -12.23 0.89 -44.87
CA SER A 124 -13.59 1.20 -45.35
C SER A 124 -14.68 0.31 -44.77
N ASN A 125 -14.32 -0.86 -44.21
CA ASN A 125 -15.29 -1.85 -43.70
C ASN A 125 -15.23 -2.01 -42.17
N LEU A 126 -14.46 -1.18 -41.45
CA LEU A 126 -14.40 -1.20 -40.00
C LEU A 126 -15.66 -0.59 -39.40
N THR A 127 -16.39 -1.38 -38.63
CA THR A 127 -17.65 -0.95 -37.99
C THR A 127 -17.60 -1.21 -36.48
N ASN A 128 -17.91 -0.18 -35.70
CA ASN A 128 -18.16 -0.36 -34.27
C ASN A 128 -19.49 -1.11 -34.07
N ARG A 129 -19.59 -1.87 -32.97
CA ARG A 129 -20.81 -2.56 -32.55
C ARG A 129 -21.27 -2.10 -31.16
N ASN A 130 -22.55 -2.31 -30.87
CA ASN A 130 -23.20 -2.15 -29.56
C ASN A 130 -24.02 -3.40 -29.18
N ASP A 131 -23.68 -4.54 -29.77
CA ASP A 131 -24.25 -5.84 -29.41
C ASP A 131 -23.70 -6.30 -28.05
N LEU A 132 -24.52 -7.02 -27.28
CA LEU A 132 -24.13 -7.70 -26.04
C LEU A 132 -24.39 -9.19 -26.21
N PHE A 133 -23.34 -9.99 -26.02
CA PHE A 133 -23.40 -11.45 -26.06
C PHE A 133 -23.14 -12.01 -24.66
N GLU A 134 -23.85 -13.08 -24.33
CA GLU A 134 -23.67 -13.88 -23.12
C GLU A 134 -23.10 -15.24 -23.52
N TYR A 135 -21.98 -15.63 -22.91
CA TYR A 135 -21.46 -16.99 -22.94
C TYR A 135 -21.69 -17.65 -21.58
N ARG A 136 -22.48 -18.71 -21.57
CA ARG A 136 -22.82 -19.45 -20.35
C ARG A 136 -21.80 -20.52 -20.06
N PHE A 137 -20.93 -20.31 -19.08
CA PHE A 137 -19.86 -21.25 -18.74
C PHE A 137 -20.32 -22.71 -18.55
N PRO A 138 -21.45 -22.99 -17.86
CA PRO A 138 -21.88 -24.38 -17.64
C PRO A 138 -22.27 -25.14 -18.92
N THR A 139 -22.78 -24.43 -19.93
CA THR A 139 -23.31 -25.05 -21.17
C THR A 139 -22.43 -24.82 -22.40
N GLY A 140 -21.49 -23.87 -22.32
CA GLY A 140 -20.72 -23.39 -23.47
C GLY A 140 -21.56 -22.66 -24.53
N GLN A 141 -22.77 -22.19 -24.21
CA GLN A 141 -23.66 -21.60 -25.20
C GLN A 141 -23.47 -20.08 -25.30
N TRP A 142 -23.32 -19.59 -26.53
CA TRP A 142 -23.41 -18.17 -26.88
C TRP A 142 -24.86 -17.74 -27.16
N VAL A 143 -25.27 -16.64 -26.54
CA VAL A 143 -26.60 -16.04 -26.71
C VAL A 143 -26.45 -14.53 -26.93
N GLU A 144 -26.91 -14.04 -28.08
CA GLU A 144 -27.04 -12.60 -28.31
C GLU A 144 -28.24 -12.04 -27.55
N TRP A 145 -28.03 -11.00 -26.74
CA TRP A 145 -29.13 -10.31 -26.07
C TRP A 145 -29.81 -9.33 -27.02
N LYS A 146 -31.14 -9.25 -26.89
CA LYS A 146 -31.98 -8.23 -27.55
C LYS A 146 -32.51 -7.27 -26.49
N PHE A 147 -32.52 -5.99 -26.81
CA PHE A 147 -32.92 -4.90 -25.91
C PHE A 147 -34.09 -4.13 -26.50
N VAL A 148 -34.79 -3.39 -25.64
CA VAL A 148 -35.85 -2.46 -26.03
C VAL A 148 -35.48 -1.05 -25.58
N GLY A 149 -35.85 -0.05 -26.36
CA GLY A 149 -35.63 1.36 -26.00
C GLY A 149 -34.30 1.93 -26.52
N LYS A 150 -33.79 2.95 -25.83
CA LYS A 150 -32.52 3.59 -26.16
C LYS A 150 -31.37 2.65 -25.85
N THR A 151 -30.32 2.70 -26.67
CA THR A 151 -29.10 1.90 -26.49
C THR A 151 -27.88 2.79 -26.59
N PRO A 152 -26.76 2.44 -25.94
CA PRO A 152 -25.48 3.10 -26.19
C PRO A 152 -25.12 3.06 -27.67
N VAL A 153 -24.47 4.12 -28.16
CA VAL A 153 -23.91 4.14 -29.51
C VAL A 153 -22.89 3.00 -29.71
N PRO A 154 -22.78 2.44 -30.93
CA PRO A 154 -21.72 1.50 -31.27
C PRO A 154 -20.34 2.05 -30.92
N ARG A 155 -19.54 1.28 -30.17
CA ARG A 155 -18.28 1.78 -29.62
C ARG A 155 -17.24 0.69 -29.42
N SER A 156 -16.00 1.12 -29.32
CA SER A 156 -14.84 0.28 -29.00
C SER A 156 -13.93 0.97 -28.00
N ALA A 157 -12.98 0.21 -27.44
CA ALA A 157 -11.95 0.69 -26.51
C ALA A 157 -12.54 1.46 -25.30
N HIS A 158 -13.75 1.04 -24.89
CA HIS A 158 -14.49 1.55 -23.75
C HIS A 158 -14.16 0.74 -22.49
N GLY A 159 -14.51 1.29 -21.33
CA GLY A 159 -14.45 0.58 -20.06
C GLY A 159 -15.75 -0.19 -19.78
N ALA A 160 -15.64 -1.39 -19.21
CA ALA A 160 -16.78 -2.15 -18.73
C ALA A 160 -16.54 -2.65 -17.30
N ALA A 161 -17.59 -2.67 -16.49
CA ALA A 161 -17.54 -3.12 -15.11
C ALA A 161 -18.85 -3.81 -14.72
N VAL A 162 -18.77 -4.76 -13.80
CA VAL A 162 -19.95 -5.36 -13.16
C VAL A 162 -19.98 -4.93 -11.70
N HIS A 163 -21.13 -4.41 -11.26
CA HIS A 163 -21.34 -4.03 -9.87
C HIS A 163 -22.83 -4.02 -9.55
N GLY A 164 -23.21 -4.63 -8.41
CA GLY A 164 -24.60 -4.69 -7.95
C GLY A 164 -25.56 -5.36 -8.94
N GLY A 165 -25.13 -6.44 -9.60
CA GLY A 165 -25.95 -7.15 -10.58
C GLY A 165 -26.18 -6.40 -11.90
N LYS A 166 -25.44 -5.32 -12.15
CA LYS A 166 -25.54 -4.52 -13.39
C LYS A 166 -24.22 -4.47 -14.14
N LEU A 167 -24.30 -4.46 -15.47
CA LEU A 167 -23.20 -4.10 -16.37
C LEU A 167 -23.17 -2.58 -16.51
N TRP A 168 -21.99 -2.00 -16.42
CA TRP A 168 -21.71 -0.58 -16.60
C TRP A 168 -20.74 -0.40 -17.76
N ILE A 169 -21.06 0.51 -18.69
CA ILE A 169 -20.24 0.85 -19.86
C ILE A 169 -19.89 2.34 -19.78
N PHE A 170 -18.60 2.63 -19.81
CA PHE A 170 -18.08 3.99 -19.72
C PHE A 170 -17.21 4.36 -20.92
N ALA A 171 -17.48 5.52 -21.52
CA ALA A 171 -16.65 6.16 -22.53
C ALA A 171 -16.40 5.28 -23.79
N GLY A 172 -15.23 5.40 -24.41
CA GLY A 172 -14.83 4.68 -25.62
C GLY A 172 -14.75 5.56 -26.87
N TYR A 173 -14.73 4.93 -28.04
CA TYR A 173 -14.68 5.59 -29.33
C TYR A 173 -15.80 5.07 -30.24
N ASP A 174 -16.63 5.97 -30.75
CA ASP A 174 -17.78 5.62 -31.61
C ASP A 174 -17.43 5.54 -33.10
N GLY A 175 -16.20 5.88 -33.48
CA GLY A 175 -15.74 5.95 -34.87
C GLY A 175 -15.59 7.39 -35.38
N ASN A 176 -16.09 8.38 -34.63
CA ASN A 176 -15.95 9.80 -34.91
C ASN A 176 -15.31 10.53 -33.73
N ALA A 177 -15.87 10.38 -32.53
CA ALA A 177 -15.46 11.06 -31.32
C ALA A 177 -15.16 10.08 -30.17
N ARG A 178 -14.27 10.53 -29.27
CA ARG A 178 -14.08 9.88 -27.97
C ARG A 178 -15.24 10.29 -27.07
N LEU A 179 -15.72 9.35 -26.28
CA LEU A 179 -16.89 9.51 -25.42
C LEU A 179 -16.48 9.66 -23.95
N ASN A 180 -17.41 10.10 -23.11
CA ASN A 180 -17.32 10.10 -21.64
C ASN A 180 -18.70 9.83 -20.99
N ASP A 181 -19.63 9.25 -21.74
CA ASP A 181 -20.95 8.87 -21.28
C ASP A 181 -20.92 7.59 -20.43
N MET A 182 -21.97 7.36 -19.64
CA MET A 182 -22.13 6.21 -18.77
C MET A 182 -23.47 5.53 -19.05
N TRP A 183 -23.43 4.22 -19.29
CA TRP A 183 -24.63 3.40 -19.51
C TRP A 183 -24.65 2.21 -18.57
N THR A 184 -25.84 1.76 -18.17
CA THR A 184 -25.99 0.54 -17.38
C THR A 184 -27.16 -0.32 -17.84
N ILE A 185 -27.08 -1.63 -17.60
CA ILE A 185 -28.14 -2.60 -17.85
C ILE A 185 -28.13 -3.67 -16.75
N SER A 186 -29.31 -4.14 -16.34
CA SER A 186 -29.43 -5.24 -15.37
C SER A 186 -28.99 -6.57 -15.98
N LEU A 187 -28.19 -7.33 -15.22
CA LEU A 187 -27.80 -8.71 -15.54
C LEU A 187 -28.62 -9.74 -14.75
N LEU A 188 -29.50 -9.29 -13.85
CA LEU A 188 -30.30 -10.17 -13.01
C LEU A 188 -31.40 -10.87 -13.81
N PRO A 189 -31.68 -12.16 -13.53
CA PRO A 189 -32.79 -12.86 -14.16
C PRO A 189 -34.15 -12.18 -13.87
N GLY A 190 -35.00 -12.07 -14.88
CA GLY A 190 -36.37 -11.54 -14.75
C GLY A 190 -36.49 -10.02 -14.81
N GLU A 191 -35.39 -9.27 -14.71
CA GLU A 191 -35.36 -7.83 -14.92
C GLU A 191 -35.44 -7.48 -16.42
N PRO A 192 -36.01 -6.31 -16.79
CA PRO A 192 -36.08 -5.90 -18.19
C PRO A 192 -34.68 -5.62 -18.75
N ARG A 193 -34.43 -6.10 -19.97
CA ARG A 193 -33.18 -5.86 -20.73
C ARG A 193 -33.19 -4.48 -21.39
N THR A 194 -33.24 -3.44 -20.57
CA THR A 194 -33.26 -2.05 -21.02
C THR A 194 -32.01 -1.32 -20.56
N TRP A 195 -31.37 -0.61 -21.48
CA TRP A 195 -30.23 0.25 -21.18
C TRP A 195 -30.69 1.56 -20.56
N GLU A 196 -29.96 2.01 -19.55
CA GLU A 196 -30.17 3.27 -18.84
C GLU A 196 -28.94 4.17 -19.01
N GLU A 197 -29.13 5.37 -19.55
CA GLU A 197 -28.08 6.40 -19.57
C GLU A 197 -28.00 7.07 -18.19
N ILE A 198 -26.79 7.17 -17.64
CA ILE A 198 -26.56 7.65 -16.29
C ILE A 198 -26.03 9.09 -16.32
N VAL A 199 -26.76 9.97 -15.64
CA VAL A 199 -26.27 11.32 -15.34
C VAL A 199 -25.17 11.22 -14.28
N GLN A 200 -24.00 11.72 -14.65
CA GLN A 200 -22.79 11.71 -13.84
C GLN A 200 -22.62 13.07 -13.14
N ILE A 201 -22.17 13.07 -11.89
CA ILE A 201 -21.85 14.29 -11.12
C ILE A 201 -20.38 14.28 -10.66
N GLY A 202 -19.85 15.42 -10.23
CA GLY A 202 -18.47 15.55 -9.73
C GLY A 202 -17.41 15.76 -10.83
N GLU A 203 -16.17 15.39 -10.53
CA GLU A 203 -15.01 15.59 -11.42
C GLU A 203 -14.94 14.50 -12.50
N CYS A 204 -15.85 14.56 -13.47
CA CYS A 204 -15.93 13.57 -14.54
C CYS A 204 -14.63 13.50 -15.36
N PRO A 205 -14.12 12.30 -15.69
CA PRO A 205 -12.96 12.15 -16.57
C PRO A 205 -13.21 12.80 -17.94
N PRO A 206 -12.16 13.34 -18.60
CA PRO A 206 -12.28 13.82 -19.97
C PRO A 206 -12.58 12.65 -20.93
N THR A 207 -13.06 12.96 -22.14
CA THR A 207 -13.31 11.95 -23.18
C THR A 207 -12.09 11.05 -23.42
N CYS A 208 -12.27 9.74 -23.33
CA CYS A 208 -11.15 8.80 -23.32
C CYS A 208 -11.50 7.45 -23.96
N CYS A 209 -10.47 6.76 -24.44
CA CYS A 209 -10.51 5.37 -24.88
C CYS A 209 -9.16 4.69 -24.58
N ASN A 210 -9.05 3.37 -24.78
CA ASN A 210 -7.80 2.61 -24.56
C ASN A 210 -7.27 2.71 -23.12
N PHE A 211 -8.17 2.76 -22.15
CA PHE A 211 -7.88 2.73 -20.71
C PHE A 211 -8.45 1.44 -20.10
N PRO A 212 -7.84 0.90 -19.04
CA PRO A 212 -8.41 -0.17 -18.26
C PRO A 212 -9.37 0.37 -17.19
N VAL A 213 -10.30 -0.50 -16.79
CA VAL A 213 -11.19 -0.29 -15.65
C VAL A 213 -10.92 -1.39 -14.63
N ALA A 214 -10.90 -1.02 -13.34
CA ALA A 214 -10.93 -1.99 -12.26
C ALA A 214 -12.03 -1.64 -11.26
N VAL A 215 -12.71 -2.66 -10.74
CA VAL A 215 -13.67 -2.51 -9.65
C VAL A 215 -13.02 -2.98 -8.36
N ALA A 216 -13.04 -2.13 -7.34
CA ALA A 216 -12.56 -2.47 -6.01
C ALA A 216 -13.46 -1.83 -4.96
N ARG A 217 -13.78 -2.59 -3.90
CA ARG A 217 -14.80 -2.19 -2.91
C ARG A 217 -16.12 -1.87 -3.64
N ASP A 218 -16.69 -0.70 -3.42
CA ASP A 218 -17.93 -0.23 -4.06
C ASP A 218 -17.68 0.86 -5.12
N SER A 219 -16.56 0.79 -5.83
CA SER A 219 -16.18 1.84 -6.78
C SER A 219 -15.45 1.32 -8.01
N MET A 220 -15.62 2.05 -9.10
CA MET A 220 -14.91 1.83 -10.36
C MET A 220 -13.75 2.81 -10.48
N PHE A 221 -12.57 2.31 -10.84
CA PHE A 221 -11.38 3.11 -11.02
C PHE A 221 -10.99 3.18 -12.49
N VAL A 222 -10.64 4.38 -12.95
CA VAL A 222 -10.17 4.66 -14.30
C VAL A 222 -8.83 5.38 -14.22
N PHE A 223 -7.81 4.80 -14.87
CA PHE A 223 -6.47 5.36 -14.88
C PHE A 223 -5.98 5.63 -16.31
N SER A 224 -5.61 6.88 -16.56
CA SER A 224 -5.00 7.32 -17.82
C SER A 224 -5.82 6.96 -19.07
N GLY A 225 -5.18 6.64 -20.20
CA GLY A 225 -5.82 6.35 -21.48
C GLY A 225 -5.66 7.46 -22.53
N GLN A 226 -6.12 7.16 -23.73
CA GLN A 226 -6.01 8.06 -24.87
C GLN A 226 -7.21 9.02 -24.89
N SER A 227 -6.97 10.24 -24.41
CA SER A 227 -7.91 11.38 -24.50
C SER A 227 -7.46 12.34 -25.60
N GLY A 228 -8.41 12.95 -26.32
CA GLY A 228 -8.16 13.74 -27.53
C GLY A 228 -6.99 14.74 -27.42
N ALA A 229 -7.21 15.91 -26.81
CA ALA A 229 -6.20 16.97 -26.75
C ALA A 229 -5.22 16.86 -25.56
N LYS A 230 -5.52 16.03 -24.54
CA LYS A 230 -4.69 15.87 -23.33
C LYS A 230 -4.81 14.44 -22.79
N ILE A 231 -3.75 13.65 -22.95
CA ILE A 231 -3.56 12.39 -22.21
C ILE A 231 -3.17 12.77 -20.78
N THR A 232 -3.94 12.33 -19.79
CA THR A 232 -3.65 12.59 -18.36
C THR A 232 -3.13 11.32 -17.68
N ASN A 233 -2.36 11.47 -16.60
CA ASN A 233 -1.99 10.39 -15.68
C ASN A 233 -2.84 10.45 -14.39
N ASN A 234 -4.05 11.02 -14.49
CA ASN A 234 -4.95 11.10 -13.35
C ASN A 234 -5.64 9.76 -13.10
N LEU A 235 -5.87 9.46 -11.82
CA LEU A 235 -6.71 8.35 -11.37
C LEU A 235 -8.06 8.92 -10.94
N PHE A 236 -9.13 8.37 -11.50
CA PHE A 236 -10.50 8.75 -11.20
C PHE A 236 -11.23 7.58 -10.54
N GLN A 237 -12.09 7.91 -9.58
CA GLN A 237 -12.95 6.97 -8.88
C GLN A 237 -14.41 7.34 -9.11
N PHE A 238 -15.22 6.37 -9.54
CA PHE A 238 -16.67 6.49 -9.65
C PHE A 238 -17.34 5.68 -8.54
N HIS A 239 -18.13 6.38 -7.73
CA HIS A 239 -18.94 5.75 -6.70
C HIS A 239 -20.29 5.32 -7.29
N PHE A 240 -20.52 4.02 -7.43
CA PHE A 240 -21.73 3.48 -8.08
C PHE A 240 -23.03 3.96 -7.42
N LYS A 241 -23.06 4.02 -6.08
CA LYS A 241 -24.26 4.39 -5.32
C LYS A 241 -24.66 5.87 -5.52
N SER A 242 -23.69 6.78 -5.47
CA SER A 242 -23.93 8.22 -5.59
C SER A 242 -23.84 8.75 -7.03
N LYS A 243 -23.35 7.93 -7.96
CA LYS A 243 -23.11 8.29 -9.38
C LYS A 243 -22.15 9.47 -9.52
N CYS A 244 -21.23 9.60 -8.57
CA CYS A 244 -20.30 10.72 -8.45
C CYS A 244 -18.87 10.28 -8.81
N TRP A 245 -18.21 11.09 -9.64
CA TRP A 245 -16.79 11.00 -9.91
C TRP A 245 -16.00 11.89 -8.97
N THR A 246 -14.93 11.32 -8.43
CA THR A 246 -13.90 12.02 -7.68
C THR A 246 -12.56 11.79 -8.33
N ARG A 247 -11.82 12.87 -8.61
CA ARG A 247 -10.44 12.74 -9.03
C ARG A 247 -9.59 12.48 -7.79
N ILE A 248 -8.83 11.39 -7.81
CA ILE A 248 -7.88 11.14 -6.73
C ILE A 248 -6.73 12.10 -6.91
N THR A 249 -6.46 12.90 -5.88
CA THR A 249 -5.49 13.98 -5.99
C THR A 249 -4.08 13.42 -6.15
N THR A 250 -3.28 14.13 -6.93
CA THR A 250 -1.85 13.90 -7.05
C THR A 250 -1.09 14.51 -5.87
N ASP A 251 -1.73 14.71 -4.71
CA ASP A 251 -1.09 15.22 -3.49
C ASP A 251 -0.21 14.15 -2.80
N HIS A 252 0.16 13.11 -3.56
CA HIS A 252 1.08 12.03 -3.19
C HIS A 252 2.41 12.57 -2.65
N ILE A 253 2.83 13.77 -3.09
CA ILE A 253 4.02 14.47 -2.60
C ILE A 253 3.96 14.60 -1.07
N LEU A 254 2.86 15.13 -0.53
CA LEU A 254 2.70 15.33 0.92
C LEU A 254 2.48 14.03 1.71
N ARG A 255 2.36 12.89 1.01
CA ARG A 255 2.21 11.54 1.57
C ARG A 255 3.43 10.67 1.35
N CYS A 256 4.58 11.27 0.99
CA CYS A 256 5.85 10.56 0.84
C CYS A 256 5.84 9.44 -0.23
N ALA A 257 4.95 9.54 -1.22
CA ALA A 257 4.79 8.51 -2.24
C ALA A 257 5.46 8.90 -3.56
N PRO A 258 5.96 7.94 -4.35
CA PRO A 258 6.43 8.21 -5.71
C PRO A 258 5.32 8.80 -6.59
N PRO A 259 5.69 9.49 -7.68
CA PRO A 259 4.72 10.03 -8.62
C PRO A 259 3.86 8.92 -9.24
N PRO A 260 2.62 9.25 -9.65
CA PRO A 260 1.79 8.33 -10.39
C PRO A 260 2.50 7.87 -11.68
N PRO A 261 2.16 6.68 -12.20
CA PRO A 261 2.73 6.19 -13.44
C PRO A 261 2.61 7.24 -14.55
N PRO A 262 3.62 7.38 -15.43
CA PRO A 262 3.51 8.24 -16.60
C PRO A 262 2.25 7.93 -17.40
N ARG A 263 1.73 8.98 -18.06
CA ARG A 263 0.56 8.88 -18.93
C ARG A 263 0.74 7.76 -19.94
N ARG A 264 -0.24 6.87 -20.05
CA ARG A 264 -0.14 5.64 -20.84
C ARG A 264 -1.47 5.19 -21.39
N TYR A 265 -1.43 4.39 -22.45
CA TYR A 265 -2.60 3.74 -23.03
C TYR A 265 -2.28 2.29 -23.40
N GLY A 266 -3.32 1.46 -23.50
CA GLY A 266 -3.16 0.03 -23.78
C GLY A 266 -2.46 -0.75 -22.65
N HIS A 267 -2.39 -0.18 -21.45
CA HIS A 267 -1.99 -0.85 -20.22
C HIS A 267 -3.16 -1.64 -19.63
N THR A 268 -2.87 -2.58 -18.74
CA THR A 268 -3.88 -3.27 -17.94
C THR A 268 -3.90 -2.74 -16.52
N MET A 269 -5.07 -2.77 -15.89
CA MET A 269 -5.24 -2.50 -14.46
C MET A 269 -6.09 -3.59 -13.85
N VAL A 270 -5.61 -4.22 -12.78
CA VAL A 270 -6.36 -5.23 -12.03
C VAL A 270 -6.47 -4.84 -10.56
N ALA A 271 -7.57 -5.21 -9.92
CA ALA A 271 -7.73 -5.06 -8.48
C ALA A 271 -7.41 -6.38 -7.79
N TYR A 272 -6.62 -6.32 -6.72
CA TYR A 272 -6.40 -7.44 -5.81
C TYR A 272 -6.26 -6.91 -4.39
N ASP A 273 -7.06 -7.47 -3.48
CA ASP A 273 -7.17 -7.01 -2.09
C ASP A 273 -7.42 -5.48 -1.99
N ARG A 274 -6.52 -4.72 -1.36
CA ARG A 274 -6.59 -3.27 -1.20
C ARG A 274 -5.88 -2.48 -2.30
N HIS A 275 -5.38 -3.14 -3.34
CA HIS A 275 -4.45 -2.54 -4.31
C HIS A 275 -5.01 -2.57 -5.73
N LEU A 276 -4.64 -1.55 -6.51
CA LEU A 276 -4.79 -1.55 -7.97
C LEU A 276 -3.40 -1.71 -8.59
N TYR A 277 -3.22 -2.72 -9.42
CA TYR A 277 -1.96 -3.00 -10.10
C TYR A 277 -2.06 -2.55 -11.56
N VAL A 278 -1.13 -1.71 -12.01
CA VAL A 278 -1.03 -1.19 -13.38
C VAL A 278 0.23 -1.71 -14.03
N PHE A 279 0.09 -2.38 -15.17
CA PHE A 279 1.21 -2.99 -15.89
C PHE A 279 1.24 -2.57 -17.37
N GLY A 280 2.46 -2.30 -17.85
CA GLY A 280 2.75 -2.08 -19.27
C GLY A 280 2.06 -0.86 -19.90
N GLY A 281 1.70 -0.99 -21.18
CA GLY A 281 1.15 0.08 -22.01
C GLY A 281 2.22 0.79 -22.84
N ALA A 282 1.83 1.88 -23.49
CA ALA A 282 2.77 2.79 -24.17
C ALA A 282 2.80 4.14 -23.44
N ALA A 283 3.99 4.55 -22.98
CA ALA A 283 4.22 5.80 -22.27
C ALA A 283 5.34 6.59 -22.96
N ASP A 284 5.08 7.83 -23.37
CA ASP A 284 6.07 8.74 -24.00
C ASP A 284 6.96 8.06 -25.08
N SER A 285 6.31 7.34 -26.00
CA SER A 285 6.94 6.57 -27.10
C SER A 285 7.79 5.37 -26.69
N THR A 286 7.74 4.96 -25.42
CA THR A 286 8.38 3.75 -24.90
C THR A 286 7.34 2.69 -24.51
N LEU A 287 7.76 1.43 -24.48
CA LEU A 287 6.98 0.32 -23.93
C LEU A 287 7.53 -0.02 -22.53
N PRO A 288 7.01 0.60 -21.46
CA PRO A 288 7.43 0.25 -20.11
C PRO A 288 7.03 -1.19 -19.77
N ASN A 289 7.85 -1.85 -18.94
CA ASN A 289 7.56 -3.13 -18.29
C ASN A 289 7.46 -2.98 -16.77
N ASP A 290 7.22 -1.75 -16.29
CA ASP A 290 7.05 -1.45 -14.89
C ASP A 290 5.70 -1.95 -14.37
N LEU A 291 5.70 -2.43 -13.12
CA LEU A 291 4.48 -2.77 -12.39
C LEU A 291 4.27 -1.74 -11.29
N HIS A 292 3.22 -0.95 -11.42
CA HIS A 292 2.82 0.04 -10.44
C HIS A 292 1.70 -0.51 -9.57
N CYS A 293 1.71 -0.16 -8.29
CA CYS A 293 0.70 -0.52 -7.33
C CYS A 293 0.15 0.74 -6.66
N PHE A 294 -1.16 0.94 -6.72
CA PHE A 294 -1.86 1.99 -6.02
C PHE A 294 -2.61 1.43 -4.82
N ASP A 295 -2.31 1.96 -3.64
CA ASP A 295 -2.93 1.53 -2.39
C ASP A 295 -4.22 2.30 -2.11
N LEU A 296 -5.35 1.62 -2.04
CA LEU A 296 -6.68 2.25 -1.87
C LEU A 296 -6.92 2.82 -0.46
N CYS A 297 -6.08 2.49 0.54
CA CYS A 297 -6.20 3.06 1.88
C CYS A 297 -5.38 4.35 2.00
N THR A 298 -4.10 4.30 1.65
CA THR A 298 -3.21 5.47 1.74
C THR A 298 -3.36 6.42 0.56
N GLN A 299 -3.95 5.94 -0.54
CA GLN A 299 -4.04 6.59 -1.84
C GLN A 299 -2.66 7.01 -2.37
N THR A 300 -1.71 6.09 -2.26
CA THR A 300 -0.32 6.30 -2.69
C THR A 300 0.07 5.29 -3.76
N TRP A 301 0.86 5.74 -4.73
CA TRP A 301 1.50 4.86 -5.70
C TRP A 301 2.79 4.27 -5.13
N SER A 302 3.19 3.12 -5.67
CA SER A 302 4.48 2.49 -5.45
C SER A 302 4.88 1.73 -6.72
N VAL A 303 6.17 1.62 -7.00
CA VAL A 303 6.67 0.75 -8.06
C VAL A 303 7.09 -0.57 -7.41
N ILE A 304 6.56 -1.68 -7.92
CA ILE A 304 6.87 -3.00 -7.40
C ILE A 304 8.17 -3.48 -8.03
N THR A 305 9.16 -3.76 -7.17
CA THR A 305 10.40 -4.41 -7.58
C THR A 305 10.18 -5.92 -7.65
N PRO A 306 10.45 -6.57 -8.79
CA PRO A 306 10.38 -8.03 -8.91
C PRO A 306 11.28 -8.74 -7.90
N SER A 307 10.86 -9.91 -7.43
CA SER A 307 11.72 -10.77 -6.60
C SER A 307 13.03 -11.12 -7.31
N ALA A 308 14.13 -11.24 -6.57
CA ALA A 308 15.45 -11.64 -7.09
C ALA A 308 15.42 -13.00 -7.83
N ASP A 309 14.49 -13.88 -7.45
CA ASP A 309 14.29 -15.19 -8.08
C ASP A 309 13.44 -15.12 -9.36
N SER A 310 13.09 -13.91 -9.82
CA SER A 310 12.37 -13.69 -11.08
C SER A 310 13.33 -13.81 -12.26
N HIS A 311 13.56 -15.01 -12.74
CA HIS A 311 14.46 -15.25 -13.87
C HIS A 311 13.91 -14.72 -15.21
N GLN A 312 12.60 -14.44 -15.32
CA GLN A 312 11.94 -14.07 -16.58
C GLN A 312 10.89 -12.97 -16.36
N ILE A 313 11.36 -11.72 -16.29
CA ILE A 313 10.49 -10.53 -16.23
C ILE A 313 9.91 -10.28 -17.63
N PRO A 314 8.59 -10.07 -17.79
CA PRO A 314 8.00 -9.79 -19.09
C PRO A 314 8.57 -8.52 -19.73
N SER A 315 8.74 -8.55 -21.06
CA SER A 315 9.07 -7.37 -21.85
C SER A 315 7.90 -6.37 -21.88
N GLY A 316 8.24 -5.11 -22.17
CA GLY A 316 7.27 -4.03 -22.34
C GLY A 316 6.29 -4.34 -23.47
N ARG A 317 5.00 -4.09 -23.21
CA ARG A 317 3.91 -4.47 -24.13
C ARG A 317 2.69 -3.59 -23.96
N LEU A 318 1.92 -3.39 -25.03
CA LEU A 318 0.62 -2.71 -25.00
C LEU A 318 -0.49 -3.58 -25.61
N PHE A 319 -1.74 -3.26 -25.28
CA PHE A 319 -2.93 -4.00 -25.72
C PHE A 319 -2.87 -5.50 -25.40
N HIS A 320 -2.16 -5.84 -24.33
CA HIS A 320 -2.27 -7.13 -23.65
C HIS A 320 -3.52 -7.12 -22.77
N ALA A 321 -3.90 -8.30 -22.29
CA ALA A 321 -5.00 -8.43 -21.34
C ALA A 321 -4.48 -9.09 -20.05
N ALA A 322 -5.05 -8.72 -18.90
CA ALA A 322 -4.68 -9.27 -17.61
C ALA A 322 -5.92 -9.64 -16.79
N THR A 323 -5.84 -10.72 -16.02
CA THR A 323 -6.87 -11.13 -15.05
C THR A 323 -6.23 -11.69 -13.79
N VAL A 324 -7.04 -11.86 -12.74
CA VAL A 324 -6.59 -12.38 -11.45
C VAL A 324 -7.28 -13.72 -11.19
N VAL A 325 -6.48 -14.74 -10.85
CA VAL A 325 -6.97 -16.04 -10.37
C VAL A 325 -6.22 -16.38 -9.09
N GLY A 326 -6.98 -16.60 -8.01
CA GLY A 326 -6.39 -16.78 -6.68
C GLY A 326 -5.54 -15.56 -6.28
N ASP A 327 -4.28 -15.80 -6.00
CA ASP A 327 -3.25 -14.83 -5.58
C ASP A 327 -2.29 -14.42 -6.71
N GLY A 328 -2.62 -14.76 -7.96
CA GLY A 328 -1.79 -14.47 -9.13
C GLY A 328 -2.48 -13.58 -10.15
N MET A 329 -1.75 -12.60 -10.68
CA MET A 329 -2.12 -11.89 -11.91
C MET A 329 -1.57 -12.63 -13.11
N TYR A 330 -2.41 -12.93 -14.10
CA TYR A 330 -2.02 -13.52 -15.37
C TYR A 330 -2.12 -12.48 -16.47
N VAL A 331 -1.04 -12.31 -17.23
CA VAL A 331 -0.97 -11.41 -18.38
C VAL A 331 -0.74 -12.24 -19.64
N PHE A 332 -1.56 -11.99 -20.67
CA PHE A 332 -1.47 -12.72 -21.94
C PHE A 332 -1.37 -11.79 -23.15
N GLY A 333 -0.51 -12.18 -24.08
CA GLY A 333 -0.38 -11.58 -25.40
C GLY A 333 0.01 -10.10 -25.40
N GLY A 334 -0.60 -9.33 -26.30
CA GLY A 334 -0.29 -7.93 -26.54
C GLY A 334 0.71 -7.71 -27.68
N THR A 335 1.01 -6.45 -27.92
CA THR A 335 1.98 -6.00 -28.92
C THR A 335 3.28 -5.62 -28.22
N VAL A 336 4.39 -6.23 -28.64
CA VAL A 336 5.76 -5.92 -28.21
C VAL A 336 6.48 -5.09 -29.29
N ASP A 337 7.78 -4.85 -29.12
CA ASP A 337 8.61 -4.11 -30.08
C ASP A 337 8.43 -4.61 -31.53
N ASN A 338 8.60 -3.69 -32.48
CA ASN A 338 8.38 -3.93 -33.91
C ASN A 338 6.95 -4.37 -34.28
N ASN A 339 5.96 -3.99 -33.46
CA ASN A 339 4.54 -4.26 -33.69
C ASN A 339 4.22 -5.78 -33.77
N VAL A 340 5.03 -6.61 -33.11
CA VAL A 340 4.86 -8.07 -33.10
C VAL A 340 3.82 -8.48 -32.06
N ARG A 341 2.93 -9.40 -32.43
CA ARG A 341 1.93 -9.97 -31.50
C ARG A 341 2.58 -11.07 -30.67
N SER A 342 2.42 -10.98 -29.36
CA SER A 342 2.88 -12.02 -28.43
C SER A 342 1.78 -13.06 -28.19
N GLY A 343 2.21 -14.31 -27.94
CA GLY A 343 1.37 -15.38 -27.39
C GLY A 343 1.87 -15.83 -26.02
N GLU A 344 2.77 -15.04 -25.41
CA GLU A 344 3.32 -15.33 -24.10
C GLU A 344 2.26 -15.14 -23.02
N MET A 345 2.23 -16.07 -22.06
CA MET A 345 1.50 -15.94 -20.82
C MET A 345 2.48 -15.85 -19.65
N VAL A 346 2.32 -14.85 -18.80
CA VAL A 346 3.12 -14.68 -17.59
C VAL A 346 2.20 -14.55 -16.38
N ARG A 347 2.63 -15.13 -15.26
CA ARG A 347 1.99 -15.04 -13.95
C ARG A 347 2.86 -14.18 -13.03
N PHE A 348 2.24 -13.23 -12.34
CA PHE A 348 2.83 -12.44 -11.27
C PHE A 348 2.20 -12.82 -9.94
N GLN A 349 3.03 -13.19 -8.96
CA GLN A 349 2.60 -13.51 -7.61
C GLN A 349 2.35 -12.22 -6.81
N PHE A 350 1.11 -12.00 -6.37
CA PHE A 350 0.80 -10.87 -5.49
C PHE A 350 1.40 -11.06 -4.10
N SER A 351 1.59 -9.95 -3.39
CA SER A 351 1.82 -9.96 -1.95
C SER A 351 0.48 -9.88 -1.22
N SER A 352 0.14 -10.91 -0.45
CA SER A 352 -1.04 -10.92 0.41
C SER A 352 -0.72 -10.54 1.86
N TYR A 353 0.36 -9.76 2.08
CA TYR A 353 0.80 -9.43 3.44
C TYR A 353 -0.04 -8.31 4.06
N PRO A 354 -0.40 -8.42 5.35
CA PRO A 354 -1.04 -7.33 6.07
C PRO A 354 -0.13 -6.10 6.12
N LYS A 355 -0.70 -4.90 5.93
CA LYS A 355 0.02 -3.61 5.92
C LYS A 355 0.71 -3.34 7.25
N CYS A 356 1.84 -2.63 7.24
CA CYS A 356 2.35 -2.02 8.46
C CYS A 356 1.36 -0.96 8.97
N THR A 357 0.87 -1.13 10.19
CA THR A 357 -0.10 -0.22 10.82
C THR A 357 0.56 0.91 11.60
N LEU A 358 1.89 0.99 11.64
CA LEU A 358 2.65 1.98 12.44
C LEU A 358 2.07 3.40 12.34
N HIS A 359 1.88 3.88 11.11
CA HIS A 359 1.34 5.21 10.81
C HIS A 359 -0.12 5.37 11.27
N GLU A 360 -0.93 4.31 11.16
CA GLU A 360 -2.34 4.31 11.55
C GLU A 360 -2.50 4.25 13.08
N ASP A 361 -1.70 3.42 13.73
CA ASP A 361 -1.69 3.24 15.18
C ASP A 361 -1.24 4.52 15.89
N PHE A 362 -0.17 5.16 15.39
CA PHE A 362 0.26 6.47 15.91
C PHE A 362 -0.71 7.59 15.54
N GLY A 363 -1.27 7.61 14.32
CA GLY A 363 -2.34 8.55 13.97
C GLY A 363 -3.53 8.46 14.93
N LYS A 364 -3.99 7.24 15.24
CA LYS A 364 -5.06 6.98 16.21
C LYS A 364 -4.69 7.43 17.63
N LEU A 365 -3.43 7.24 18.05
CA LEU A 365 -2.94 7.76 19.34
C LEU A 365 -3.08 9.29 19.41
N LEU A 366 -2.72 10.00 18.34
CA LEU A 366 -2.86 11.46 18.27
C LEU A 366 -4.33 11.91 18.31
N GLU A 367 -5.20 11.23 17.56
CA GLU A 367 -6.64 11.55 17.51
C GLU A 367 -7.32 11.32 18.86
N THR A 368 -7.02 10.20 19.52
CA THR A 368 -7.62 9.83 20.80
C THR A 368 -7.06 10.60 22.00
N ARG A 369 -5.87 11.23 21.84
CA ARG A 369 -5.18 12.01 22.88
C ARG A 369 -4.92 11.24 24.17
N GLN A 370 -4.76 9.92 24.07
CA GLN A 370 -4.53 9.04 25.21
C GLN A 370 -3.05 9.00 25.56
N PHE A 371 -2.70 9.04 26.85
CA PHE A 371 -1.31 9.03 27.34
C PHE A 371 -0.48 10.27 26.95
N CYS A 372 -1.12 11.40 26.63
CA CYS A 372 -0.41 12.66 26.40
C CYS A 372 0.37 13.09 27.65
N ASP A 373 1.65 13.36 27.48
CA ASP A 373 2.62 13.70 28.53
C ASP A 373 3.23 15.10 28.34
N ILE A 374 2.81 15.82 27.29
CA ILE A 374 3.19 17.19 26.97
C ILE A 374 2.01 17.98 26.39
N GLU A 375 1.97 19.28 26.66
CA GLU A 375 1.06 20.23 26.04
C GLU A 375 1.81 21.37 25.38
N PHE A 376 1.49 21.63 24.11
CA PHE A 376 2.00 22.77 23.35
C PHE A 376 1.03 23.94 23.45
N VAL A 377 1.54 25.09 23.88
CA VAL A 377 0.79 26.35 23.93
C VAL A 377 1.19 27.17 22.71
N VAL A 378 0.31 27.22 21.71
CA VAL A 378 0.60 27.73 20.36
C VAL A 378 -0.19 29.00 20.06
N GLY A 379 0.48 29.97 19.44
CA GLY A 379 -0.11 31.26 19.07
C GLY A 379 0.21 32.40 20.04
N PRO A 380 -0.35 33.60 19.82
CA PRO A 380 -0.05 34.78 20.62
C PRO A 380 -0.55 34.61 22.06
N ASP A 381 0.11 35.31 23.00
CA ASP A 381 -0.22 35.23 24.44
C ASP A 381 -1.67 35.67 24.76
N GLU A 382 -2.30 36.45 23.87
CA GLU A 382 -3.69 36.92 24.00
C GLU A 382 -4.74 35.82 23.79
N ASN A 383 -4.47 34.84 22.92
CA ASN A 383 -5.38 33.73 22.65
C ASN A 383 -4.61 32.43 22.32
N PRO A 384 -3.97 31.81 23.31
CA PRO A 384 -3.17 30.62 23.08
C PRO A 384 -4.04 29.37 22.89
N VAL A 385 -3.71 28.56 21.89
CA VAL A 385 -4.32 27.24 21.67
C VAL A 385 -3.46 26.17 22.34
N ARG A 386 -4.08 25.35 23.19
CA ARG A 386 -3.44 24.22 23.87
C ARG A 386 -3.61 22.94 23.06
N ILE A 387 -2.49 22.33 22.67
CA ILE A 387 -2.46 21.14 21.82
C ILE A 387 -1.68 20.03 22.54
N PRO A 388 -2.35 18.99 23.06
CA PRO A 388 -1.70 17.88 23.75
C PRO A 388 -0.99 16.95 22.76
N ALA A 389 0.12 16.35 23.19
CA ALA A 389 0.96 15.47 22.38
C ALA A 389 1.77 14.49 23.25
N HIS A 390 2.65 13.73 22.59
CA HIS A 390 3.52 12.72 23.20
C HIS A 390 5.00 13.08 23.02
N VAL A 391 5.75 13.19 24.11
CA VAL A 391 7.17 13.55 24.14
C VAL A 391 7.97 12.57 23.29
N ALA A 392 7.72 11.26 23.43
CA ALA A 392 8.48 10.24 22.72
C ALA A 392 8.44 10.42 21.19
N LEU A 393 7.25 10.64 20.63
CA LEU A 393 7.07 10.84 19.17
C LEU A 393 7.62 12.19 18.72
N VAL A 394 7.37 13.27 19.46
CA VAL A 394 7.87 14.59 19.09
C VAL A 394 9.41 14.67 19.16
N ALA A 395 10.00 14.08 20.20
CA ALA A 395 11.45 14.06 20.40
C ALA A 395 12.19 13.17 19.39
N ALA A 396 11.54 12.11 18.91
CA ALA A 396 12.05 11.27 17.83
C ALA A 396 12.13 12.03 16.50
N ARG A 397 11.08 12.80 16.16
CA ARG A 397 10.90 13.38 14.82
C ARG A 397 11.45 14.79 14.63
N SER A 398 11.69 15.55 15.70
CA SER A 398 12.25 16.91 15.60
C SER A 398 13.33 17.17 16.63
N GLN A 399 14.55 17.40 16.15
CA GLN A 399 15.69 17.80 17.00
C GLN A 399 15.45 19.13 17.72
N TRP A 400 14.79 20.07 17.05
CA TRP A 400 14.49 21.37 17.64
C TRP A 400 13.45 21.25 18.76
N LEU A 401 12.32 20.57 18.50
CA LEU A 401 11.29 20.36 19.52
C LEU A 401 11.83 19.54 20.68
N ARG A 402 12.65 18.51 20.42
CA ARG A 402 13.37 17.76 21.46
C ARG A 402 14.19 18.67 22.39
N THR A 403 14.95 19.60 21.81
CA THR A 403 15.76 20.55 22.58
C THR A 403 14.87 21.45 23.44
N ARG A 404 13.73 21.87 22.90
CA ARG A 404 12.75 22.71 23.60
C ARG A 404 12.08 21.97 24.76
N ILE A 405 11.72 20.70 24.56
CA ILE A 405 11.20 19.80 25.59
C ILE A 405 12.21 19.67 26.73
N ARG A 406 13.49 19.44 26.42
CA ARG A 406 14.56 19.35 27.42
C ARG A 406 14.65 20.62 28.27
N GLN A 407 14.63 21.80 27.62
CA GLN A 407 14.66 23.09 28.32
C GLN A 407 13.43 23.29 29.24
N SER A 408 12.23 22.96 28.77
CA SER A 408 11.02 23.03 29.61
C SER A 408 11.08 22.07 30.79
N LYS A 409 11.60 20.86 30.59
CA LYS A 409 11.75 19.85 31.65
C LYS A 409 12.72 20.36 32.72
N GLU A 410 13.90 20.85 32.32
CA GLU A 410 14.88 21.45 33.24
C GLU A 410 14.31 22.67 34.00
N ALA A 411 13.50 23.50 33.34
CA ALA A 411 12.88 24.65 33.98
C ALA A 411 11.83 24.24 35.02
N ARG A 412 11.03 23.22 34.72
CA ARG A 412 10.06 22.64 35.66
C ARG A 412 10.77 22.01 36.85
N ASP A 413 11.81 21.21 36.61
CA ASP A 413 12.52 20.49 37.67
C ASP A 413 13.22 21.49 38.62
N LYS A 414 13.83 22.56 38.09
CA LYS A 414 14.35 23.69 38.90
C LYS A 414 13.26 24.42 39.69
N HIS A 415 12.05 24.50 39.16
CA HIS A 415 10.92 25.10 39.87
C HIS A 415 10.43 24.20 41.01
N LEU A 416 10.32 22.89 40.76
CA LEU A 416 9.95 21.91 41.77
C LEU A 416 10.99 21.85 42.90
N GLU A 417 12.28 21.87 42.57
CA GLU A 417 13.35 21.95 43.58
C GLU A 417 13.23 23.20 44.46
N LYS A 418 12.85 24.35 43.89
CA LYS A 418 12.64 25.59 44.65
C LYS A 418 11.42 25.53 45.56
N VAL A 419 10.35 24.86 45.15
CA VAL A 419 9.07 24.83 45.87
C VAL A 419 9.04 23.70 46.91
N PHE A 420 9.55 22.52 46.57
CA PHE A 420 9.43 21.29 47.37
C PHE A 420 10.77 20.78 47.93
N GLY A 421 11.90 21.40 47.58
CA GLY A 421 13.23 20.97 48.04
C GLY A 421 13.76 19.69 47.38
N SER A 422 13.00 19.11 46.45
CA SER A 422 13.34 17.91 45.68
C SER A 422 12.70 17.97 44.30
N SER A 423 13.38 17.43 43.29
CA SER A 423 12.81 17.18 41.96
C SER A 423 11.97 15.89 41.90
N PHE A 424 12.12 15.00 42.89
CA PHE A 424 11.31 13.78 43.04
C PHE A 424 10.02 14.10 43.79
N VAL A 425 8.99 14.45 43.03
CA VAL A 425 7.62 14.69 43.52
C VAL A 425 6.74 13.52 43.06
N PRO A 426 5.78 13.03 43.88
CA PRO A 426 4.87 11.96 43.48
C PRO A 426 4.15 12.26 42.15
N PHE A 427 3.97 11.23 41.31
CA PHE A 427 3.44 11.38 39.95
C PHE A 427 2.07 12.09 39.89
N LYS A 428 1.23 11.93 40.92
CA LYS A 428 -0.10 12.56 41.00
C LYS A 428 -0.06 14.08 41.11
N ASP A 429 1.05 14.65 41.59
CA ASP A 429 1.22 16.08 41.85
C ASP A 429 2.13 16.76 40.81
N LEU A 430 2.61 16.01 39.81
CA LEU A 430 3.50 16.54 38.78
C LEU A 430 2.70 17.25 37.67
N PRO A 431 2.90 18.56 37.45
CA PRO A 431 2.21 19.26 36.37
C PRO A 431 2.67 18.75 35.00
N LEU A 432 1.71 18.68 34.07
CA LEU A 432 1.95 18.34 32.67
C LEU A 432 3.02 19.29 32.08
N LEU A 433 3.92 18.75 31.27
CA LEU A 433 5.00 19.55 30.70
C LEU A 433 4.44 20.52 29.65
N GLU A 434 4.66 21.83 29.83
CA GLU A 434 4.23 22.86 28.88
C GLU A 434 5.40 23.35 27.99
N VAL A 435 5.18 23.44 26.68
CA VAL A 435 6.09 24.07 25.73
C VAL A 435 5.38 25.18 24.96
N ARG A 436 5.92 26.41 25.01
CA ARG A 436 5.32 27.59 24.37
C ARG A 436 5.92 27.89 23.00
N LEU A 437 5.05 28.05 21.99
CA LEU A 437 5.38 28.36 20.60
C LEU A 437 4.60 29.61 20.13
N LYS A 438 5.12 30.79 20.45
CA LYS A 438 4.43 32.08 20.24
C LYS A 438 4.21 32.45 18.78
N ASP A 439 5.19 32.14 17.92
CA ASP A 439 5.21 32.56 16.51
C ASP A 439 4.58 31.54 15.55
N ALA A 440 4.06 30.44 16.08
CA ALA A 440 3.49 29.34 15.32
C ALA A 440 1.98 29.50 15.14
N VAL A 441 1.50 29.24 13.93
CA VAL A 441 0.07 29.21 13.61
C VAL A 441 -0.50 27.86 14.09
N PRO A 442 -1.57 27.85 14.91
CA PRO A 442 -2.13 26.61 15.47
C PRO A 442 -2.45 25.54 14.42
N GLU A 443 -3.12 25.91 13.33
CA GLU A 443 -3.51 24.96 12.28
C GLU A 443 -2.30 24.37 11.55
N ALA A 444 -1.26 25.18 11.32
CA ALA A 444 0.00 24.71 10.72
C ALA A 444 0.73 23.75 11.66
N PHE A 445 0.76 24.05 12.97
CA PHE A 445 1.38 23.19 13.97
C PHE A 445 0.66 21.85 14.11
N GLU A 446 -0.68 21.83 14.08
CA GLU A 446 -1.45 20.57 14.11
C GLU A 446 -1.15 19.67 12.90
N MET A 447 -0.95 20.24 11.70
CA MET A 447 -0.54 19.44 10.55
C MET A 447 0.88 18.91 10.68
N ILE A 448 1.81 19.70 11.24
CA ILE A 448 3.16 19.21 11.56
C ILE A 448 3.08 18.08 12.57
N LEU A 449 2.20 18.19 13.57
CA LEU A 449 1.97 17.12 14.52
C LEU A 449 1.40 15.88 13.83
N ASN A 450 0.46 16.02 12.89
CA ASN A 450 0.01 14.91 12.07
C ASN A 450 1.16 14.26 11.28
N PHE A 451 2.07 15.07 10.70
CA PHE A 451 3.25 14.58 10.01
C PHE A 451 4.19 13.79 10.93
N ILE A 452 4.43 14.28 12.15
CA ILE A 452 5.26 13.60 13.16
C ILE A 452 4.77 12.17 13.39
N TYR A 453 3.45 11.95 13.40
CA TYR A 453 2.84 10.65 13.72
C TYR A 453 2.61 9.77 12.49
N THR A 454 2.46 10.36 11.30
CA THR A 454 1.94 9.66 10.12
C THR A 454 2.76 9.81 8.84
N ASP A 455 3.85 10.60 8.84
CA ASP A 455 4.62 10.96 7.63
C ASP A 455 3.80 11.62 6.51
N SER A 456 2.61 12.11 6.85
CA SER A 456 1.68 12.68 5.90
C SER A 456 1.03 13.96 6.43
N ILE A 457 0.74 14.89 5.51
CA ILE A 457 -0.14 16.03 5.79
C ILE A 457 -1.24 16.09 4.75
N ASP A 458 -2.42 16.54 5.16
CA ASP A 458 -3.53 16.83 4.27
C ASP A 458 -4.08 18.24 4.57
N PRO A 459 -3.75 19.24 3.71
CA PRO A 459 -4.18 20.60 3.93
C PRO A 459 -5.66 20.85 3.62
N THR A 460 -6.37 19.87 3.05
CA THR A 460 -7.78 20.00 2.65
C THR A 460 -8.76 19.54 3.71
N LEU A 461 -8.31 18.72 4.69
CA LEU A 461 -9.16 18.18 5.75
C LEU A 461 -9.81 19.27 6.61
N LYS A 462 -9.06 20.29 7.04
CA LYS A 462 -9.55 21.35 7.93
C LYS A 462 -10.08 22.58 7.19
N THR A 463 -9.83 22.69 5.89
CA THR A 463 -10.36 23.80 5.07
C THR A 463 -11.76 23.52 4.54
N GLY A 464 -12.37 22.38 4.88
CA GLY A 464 -13.71 22.02 4.42
C GLY A 464 -13.74 21.46 3.00
N LYS A 465 -12.66 20.76 2.59
CA LYS A 465 -12.46 20.26 1.22
C LYS A 465 -12.48 21.37 0.16
N GLU A 466 -11.93 22.53 0.50
CA GLU A 466 -11.60 23.55 -0.51
C GLU A 466 -10.64 22.95 -1.56
N SER A 467 -10.66 23.49 -2.79
CA SER A 467 -9.70 23.11 -3.83
C SER A 467 -8.27 23.28 -3.31
N ALA A 468 -7.38 22.30 -3.58
CA ALA A 468 -5.96 22.37 -3.26
C ALA A 468 -5.27 23.65 -3.77
N THR A 469 -5.83 24.30 -4.80
CA THR A 469 -5.33 25.56 -5.36
C THR A 469 -5.86 26.82 -4.67
N SER A 470 -6.68 26.71 -3.61
CA SER A 470 -7.23 27.87 -2.92
C SER A 470 -6.13 28.67 -2.23
N ASN A 471 -6.31 29.99 -2.14
CA ASN A 471 -5.33 30.86 -1.45
C ASN A 471 -5.13 30.42 -0.01
N ARG A 472 -6.19 29.99 0.68
CA ARG A 472 -6.12 29.49 2.06
C ARG A 472 -5.20 28.28 2.20
N VAL A 473 -5.33 27.28 1.31
CA VAL A 473 -4.47 26.08 1.31
C VAL A 473 -3.02 26.46 1.01
N VAL A 474 -2.77 27.32 0.03
CA VAL A 474 -1.42 27.78 -0.32
C VAL A 474 -0.74 28.49 0.86
N LEU A 475 -1.43 29.46 1.48
CA LEU A 475 -0.90 30.21 2.62
C LEU A 475 -0.62 29.30 3.82
N LEU A 476 -1.51 28.35 4.09
CA LEU A 476 -1.37 27.39 5.17
C LEU A 476 -0.14 26.48 4.99
N ILE A 477 0.14 25.99 3.77
CA ILE A 477 1.36 25.21 3.49
C ILE A 477 2.62 26.08 3.59
N MET A 478 2.56 27.38 3.27
CA MET A 478 3.70 28.27 3.47
C MET A 478 4.05 28.43 4.95
N ASP A 479 3.05 28.46 5.84
CA ASP A 479 3.28 28.42 7.29
C ASP A 479 3.86 27.09 7.76
N VAL A 480 3.39 25.96 7.20
CA VAL A 480 3.99 24.64 7.47
C VAL A 480 5.45 24.61 7.03
N TYR A 481 5.78 25.12 5.84
CA TYR A 481 7.16 25.21 5.36
C TYR A 481 8.03 26.04 6.30
N ARG A 482 7.56 27.22 6.74
CA ARG A 482 8.26 28.09 7.69
C ARG A 482 8.60 27.35 8.99
N LEU A 483 7.60 26.65 9.56
CA LEU A 483 7.77 25.90 10.79
C LEU A 483 8.63 24.64 10.59
N ALA A 484 8.55 23.96 9.44
CA ALA A 484 9.38 22.80 9.13
C ALA A 484 10.88 23.18 9.10
N VAL A 485 11.23 24.32 8.50
CA VAL A 485 12.59 24.88 8.53
C VAL A 485 13.02 25.16 9.96
N GLN A 486 12.16 25.81 10.75
CA GLN A 486 12.43 26.14 12.16
C GLN A 486 12.63 24.88 13.01
N PHE A 487 11.84 23.83 12.77
CA PHE A 487 11.87 22.60 13.55
C PHE A 487 12.91 21.58 13.06
N HIS A 488 13.71 21.96 12.04
CA HIS A 488 14.72 21.12 11.40
C HIS A 488 14.16 19.83 10.78
N MET A 489 12.97 19.92 10.19
CA MET A 489 12.28 18.80 9.54
C MET A 489 12.50 18.82 8.02
N ARG A 490 13.70 18.41 7.58
CA ARG A 490 14.15 18.51 6.17
C ARG A 490 13.22 17.85 5.16
N ARG A 491 12.63 16.71 5.51
CA ARG A 491 11.70 16.01 4.63
C ARG A 491 10.43 16.84 4.41
N LEU A 492 9.81 17.31 5.48
CA LEU A 492 8.61 18.14 5.40
C LEU A 492 8.87 19.48 4.70
N GLU A 493 10.05 20.07 4.88
CA GLU A 493 10.50 21.25 4.14
C GLU A 493 10.46 21.00 2.62
N GLN A 494 11.12 19.94 2.16
CA GLN A 494 11.16 19.55 0.74
C GLN A 494 9.77 19.27 0.16
N LEU A 495 8.95 18.50 0.88
CA LEU A 495 7.61 18.15 0.44
C LEU A 495 6.72 19.39 0.34
N SER A 496 6.85 20.33 1.29
CA SER A 496 6.10 21.59 1.26
C SER A 496 6.49 22.44 0.06
N VAL A 497 7.78 22.50 -0.27
CA VAL A 497 8.27 23.22 -1.47
C VAL A 497 7.73 22.59 -2.74
N GLN A 498 7.94 21.28 -2.93
CA GLN A 498 7.47 20.56 -4.13
C GLN A 498 5.95 20.68 -4.31
N TYR A 499 5.20 20.60 -3.20
CA TYR A 499 3.76 20.79 -3.22
C TYR A 499 3.38 22.21 -3.65
N LEU A 500 3.99 23.25 -3.05
CA LEU A 500 3.76 24.65 -3.42
C LEU A 500 4.05 24.90 -4.91
N GLU A 501 5.17 24.39 -5.43
CA GLU A 501 5.51 24.51 -6.84
C GLU A 501 4.47 23.88 -7.78
N SER A 502 3.81 22.81 -7.33
CA SER A 502 2.78 22.11 -8.12
C SER A 502 1.41 22.81 -8.11
N ILE A 503 1.06 23.51 -7.04
CA ILE A 503 -0.27 24.13 -6.87
C ILE A 503 -0.33 25.62 -7.23
N ILE A 504 0.83 26.31 -7.22
CA ILE A 504 0.90 27.73 -7.58
C ILE A 504 0.56 27.91 -9.06
N ASN A 505 -0.38 28.81 -9.33
CA ASN A 505 -0.91 29.12 -10.65
C ASN A 505 -1.27 30.62 -10.76
N HIS A 506 -1.81 31.03 -11.92
CA HIS A 506 -2.14 32.42 -12.22
C HIS A 506 -3.08 33.10 -11.21
N ARG A 507 -3.92 32.33 -10.50
CA ARG A 507 -4.93 32.87 -9.56
C ARG A 507 -4.40 33.09 -8.14
N ASN A 508 -3.37 32.36 -7.73
CA ASN A 508 -2.90 32.35 -6.33
C ASN A 508 -1.45 32.86 -6.16
N VAL A 509 -0.69 33.01 -7.25
CA VAL A 509 0.73 33.38 -7.21
C VAL A 509 1.00 34.73 -6.54
N LEU A 510 0.11 35.72 -6.70
CA LEU A 510 0.30 37.05 -6.09
C LEU A 510 0.11 37.02 -4.56
N ALA A 511 -0.89 36.28 -4.08
CA ALA A 511 -1.10 36.06 -2.65
C ALA A 511 0.09 35.30 -2.03
N ALA A 512 0.58 34.27 -2.74
CA ALA A 512 1.78 33.54 -2.34
C ALA A 512 3.03 34.44 -2.30
N LEU A 513 3.21 35.32 -3.28
CA LEU A 513 4.35 36.24 -3.34
C LEU A 513 4.36 37.25 -2.18
N ALA A 514 3.20 37.85 -1.89
CA ALA A 514 3.05 38.78 -0.78
C ALA A 514 3.37 38.10 0.55
N ASN A 515 2.77 36.92 0.79
CA ASN A 515 3.00 36.18 2.03
C ASN A 515 4.45 35.68 2.16
N ALA A 516 5.09 35.26 1.06
CA ALA A 516 6.49 34.83 1.07
C ALA A 516 7.42 35.97 1.48
N THR A 517 7.06 37.22 1.14
CA THR A 517 7.82 38.40 1.54
C THR A 517 7.64 38.70 3.02
N THR A 518 6.40 38.65 3.52
CA THR A 518 6.09 38.84 4.95
C THR A 518 6.78 37.80 5.84
N LEU A 519 6.70 36.53 5.45
CA LEU A 519 7.30 35.40 6.18
C LEU A 519 8.81 35.22 5.90
N ARG A 520 9.41 36.06 5.03
CA ARG A 520 10.83 36.00 4.61
C ARG A 520 11.25 34.66 4.01
N LEU A 521 10.36 34.04 3.23
CA LEU A 521 10.58 32.76 2.54
C LEU A 521 11.25 33.00 1.18
N TYR A 522 12.57 33.18 1.19
CA TYR A 522 13.34 33.57 -0.01
C TYR A 522 13.14 32.64 -1.20
N PHE A 523 13.13 31.33 -0.98
CA PHE A 523 12.99 30.34 -2.07
C PHE A 523 11.61 30.45 -2.76
N ILE A 524 10.54 30.48 -1.97
CA ILE A 524 9.17 30.60 -2.49
C ILE A 524 8.95 31.97 -3.17
N LYS A 525 9.52 33.05 -2.59
CA LYS A 525 9.48 34.38 -3.19
C LYS A 525 10.12 34.37 -4.59
N GLU A 526 11.31 33.77 -4.70
CA GLU A 526 12.04 33.65 -5.96
C GLU A 526 11.27 32.82 -7.00
N PHE A 527 10.70 31.68 -6.59
CA PHE A 527 9.86 30.86 -7.45
C PHE A 527 8.64 31.63 -7.98
N CYS A 528 7.92 32.34 -7.10
CA CYS A 528 6.77 33.15 -7.48
C CYS A 528 7.17 34.25 -8.47
N LEU A 529 8.26 34.97 -8.22
CA LEU A 529 8.75 36.01 -9.13
C LEU A 529 9.08 35.43 -10.50
N ARG A 530 9.78 34.29 -10.57
CA ARG A 530 10.07 33.59 -11.84
C ARG A 530 8.80 33.15 -12.56
N PHE A 531 7.82 32.64 -11.83
CA PHE A 531 6.53 32.24 -12.40
C PHE A 531 5.79 33.44 -13.01
N VAL A 532 5.78 34.59 -12.33
CA VAL A 532 5.10 35.82 -12.79
C VAL A 532 5.78 36.38 -14.05
N VAL A 533 7.12 36.45 -14.08
CA VAL A 533 7.85 37.08 -15.21
C VAL A 533 7.94 36.23 -16.47
N LYS A 534 7.52 34.95 -16.44
CA LYS A 534 7.43 34.10 -17.64
C LYS A 534 6.51 34.74 -18.69
N GLU A 535 6.92 34.70 -19.96
CA GLU A 535 6.18 35.32 -21.07
C GLU A 535 4.73 34.86 -21.16
N SER A 536 4.48 33.56 -20.93
CA SER A 536 3.15 32.97 -20.95
C SER A 536 2.22 33.46 -19.83
N ASN A 537 2.78 34.01 -18.75
CA ASN A 537 2.06 34.27 -17.51
C ASN A 537 1.90 35.76 -17.22
N TYR A 538 2.92 36.57 -17.56
CA TYR A 538 3.07 37.96 -17.14
C TYR A 538 1.84 38.83 -17.43
N ASN A 539 1.40 38.87 -18.69
CA ASN A 539 0.29 39.74 -19.10
C ASN A 539 -1.02 39.38 -18.37
N ALA A 540 -1.30 38.09 -18.18
CA ALA A 540 -2.51 37.64 -17.50
C ALA A 540 -2.51 38.02 -16.02
N ILE A 541 -1.34 38.02 -15.37
CA ILE A 541 -1.20 38.31 -13.94
C ILE A 541 -1.18 39.82 -13.68
N VAL A 542 -0.45 40.60 -14.46
CA VAL A 542 -0.35 42.06 -14.26
C VAL A 542 -1.68 42.77 -14.55
N MET A 543 -2.49 42.22 -15.45
CA MET A 543 -3.82 42.75 -15.76
C MET A 543 -4.92 42.26 -14.80
N SER A 544 -4.57 41.53 -13.74
CA SER A 544 -5.52 41.03 -12.74
C SER A 544 -5.83 42.07 -11.66
N ASN A 545 -7.04 42.02 -11.10
CA ASN A 545 -7.46 42.93 -10.02
C ASN A 545 -6.59 42.74 -8.76
N GLU A 546 -6.10 41.53 -8.54
CA GLU A 546 -5.25 41.17 -7.41
C GLU A 546 -3.89 41.90 -7.46
N PHE A 547 -3.39 42.22 -8.65
CA PHE A 547 -2.15 42.98 -8.82
C PHE A 547 -2.27 44.42 -8.33
N GLU A 548 -3.44 45.05 -8.46
CA GLU A 548 -3.70 46.41 -7.98
C GLU A 548 -3.58 46.51 -6.45
N THR A 549 -3.86 45.42 -5.75
CA THR A 549 -3.81 45.35 -4.28
C THR A 549 -2.43 44.99 -3.72
N LEU A 550 -1.45 44.71 -4.59
CA LEU A 550 -0.11 44.30 -4.19
C LEU A 550 0.70 45.48 -3.64
N ASP A 551 1.58 45.24 -2.67
CA ASP A 551 2.46 46.27 -2.13
C ASP A 551 3.38 46.88 -3.21
N GLN A 552 3.50 48.21 -3.20
CA GLN A 552 4.29 48.98 -4.17
C GLN A 552 5.73 48.47 -4.37
N PRO A 553 6.50 48.10 -3.33
CA PRO A 553 7.84 47.54 -3.50
C PRO A 553 7.85 46.24 -4.31
N LEU A 554 6.84 45.37 -4.16
CA LEU A 554 6.75 44.10 -4.88
C LEU A 554 6.36 44.31 -6.34
N MET A 555 5.46 45.26 -6.63
CA MET A 555 5.15 45.65 -8.01
C MET A 555 6.40 46.12 -8.76
N VAL A 556 7.20 46.99 -8.12
CA VAL A 556 8.45 47.49 -8.70
C VAL A 556 9.45 46.35 -8.93
N GLU A 557 9.55 45.39 -8.00
CA GLU A 557 10.43 44.23 -8.14
C GLU A 557 10.05 43.35 -9.34
N ILE A 558 8.74 43.08 -9.53
CA ILE A 558 8.22 42.31 -10.69
C ILE A 558 8.57 43.01 -12.01
N ILE A 559 8.29 44.31 -12.12
CA ILE A 559 8.51 45.09 -13.34
C ILE A 559 10.01 45.16 -13.67
N ARG A 560 10.86 45.41 -12.67
CA ARG A 560 12.32 45.45 -12.85
C ARG A 560 12.86 44.10 -13.35
N ARG A 561 12.42 42.99 -12.78
CA ARG A 561 12.86 41.66 -13.19
C ARG A 561 12.44 41.30 -14.61
N ARG A 562 11.30 41.80 -15.09
CA ARG A 562 10.87 41.61 -16.49
C ARG A 562 11.77 42.37 -17.48
N GLN A 563 12.33 43.51 -17.07
CA GLN A 563 13.13 44.39 -17.94
C GLN A 563 14.62 43.99 -18.02
N VAL A 564 15.12 43.15 -17.12
CA VAL A 564 16.53 42.72 -17.10
C VAL A 564 16.68 41.32 -17.72
N PRO A 565 17.52 41.11 -18.76
CA PRO A 565 17.80 39.78 -19.31
C PRO A 565 18.45 38.87 -18.27
N HIS A 566 17.97 37.62 -18.16
CA HIS A 566 18.46 36.66 -17.17
C HIS A 566 19.98 36.40 -17.31
N VAL A 567 20.77 36.89 -16.34
CA VAL A 567 22.07 36.29 -16.00
C VAL A 567 21.76 35.08 -15.12
N ARG A 568 22.33 33.91 -15.44
CA ARG A 568 22.17 32.64 -14.69
C ARG A 568 22.18 32.89 -13.17
N ALA A 569 21.09 32.51 -12.51
CA ALA A 569 20.99 32.56 -11.04
C ALA A 569 21.71 31.35 -10.40
N PRO A 570 22.16 31.47 -9.14
CA PRO A 570 22.82 30.39 -8.41
C PRO A 570 21.84 29.29 -7.99
N VAL A 571 22.36 28.05 -8.00
CA VAL A 571 22.00 26.82 -7.26
C VAL A 571 20.51 26.64 -6.92
N GLU A 572 19.82 25.84 -7.73
CA GLU A 572 18.62 25.10 -7.28
C GLU A 572 18.89 24.48 -5.91
N PRO A 573 17.93 24.38 -4.98
CA PRO A 573 18.14 23.71 -3.72
C PRO A 573 18.59 22.28 -4.02
N GLN A 574 19.89 22.04 -3.90
CA GLN A 574 20.46 20.71 -3.91
C GLN A 574 20.00 20.06 -2.61
N PHE A 575 18.82 19.48 -2.67
CA PHE A 575 18.31 18.60 -1.64
C PHE A 575 19.08 17.27 -1.72
N ASP A 576 20.39 17.31 -1.45
CA ASP A 576 21.29 16.15 -1.51
C ASP A 576 20.93 15.07 -0.48
N ASN A 577 20.00 15.36 0.44
CA ASN A 577 19.54 14.44 1.46
C ASN A 577 18.03 14.59 1.71
N THR A 578 17.25 13.56 1.38
CA THR A 578 15.77 13.52 1.33
C THR A 578 15.09 13.56 2.72
N GLY A 579 15.86 13.75 3.79
CA GLY A 579 15.41 13.60 5.17
C GLY A 579 15.07 12.15 5.53
N THR A 580 14.52 11.93 6.72
CA THR A 580 14.20 10.61 7.29
C THR A 580 12.69 10.37 7.33
N ASN A 581 12.26 9.09 7.31
CA ASN A 581 10.86 8.70 7.54
C ASN A 581 10.61 8.36 9.02
N LEU A 582 9.34 8.12 9.37
CA LEU A 582 8.88 7.73 10.70
C LEU A 582 9.64 6.50 11.21
N GLU A 583 9.73 5.46 10.39
CA GLU A 583 10.39 4.19 10.77
C GLU A 583 11.87 4.41 11.12
N GLN A 584 12.61 5.16 10.30
CA GLN A 584 14.03 5.49 10.51
C GLN A 584 14.25 6.36 11.73
N ASP A 585 13.43 7.39 11.92
CA ASP A 585 13.53 8.27 13.10
C ASP A 585 13.23 7.50 14.39
N MET A 586 12.23 6.60 14.36
CA MET A 586 11.90 5.74 15.49
C MET A 586 12.98 4.69 15.77
N GLU A 587 13.60 4.11 14.74
CA GLU A 587 14.76 3.21 14.88
C GLU A 587 15.94 3.93 15.55
N LEU A 588 16.30 5.12 15.07
CA LEU A 588 17.35 5.95 15.67
C LEU A 588 17.02 6.37 17.10
N PHE A 589 15.74 6.69 17.35
CA PHE A 589 15.24 7.05 18.67
C PHE A 589 15.45 5.92 19.67
N VAL A 590 15.03 4.69 19.37
CA VAL A 590 15.23 3.53 20.27
C VAL A 590 16.71 3.25 20.50
N ARG A 591 17.54 3.34 19.46
CA ARG A 591 18.97 3.00 19.55
C ARG A 591 19.81 4.00 20.35
N SER A 592 19.48 5.29 20.31
CA SER A 592 20.40 6.33 20.79
C SER A 592 19.76 7.38 21.70
N ILE A 593 18.66 8.00 21.27
CA ILE A 593 18.15 9.24 21.88
C ILE A 593 17.07 8.97 22.94
N GLY A 594 16.24 7.95 22.75
CA GLY A 594 14.99 7.75 23.48
C GLY A 594 15.16 7.42 24.96
N LYS A 595 16.32 6.93 25.38
CA LYS A 595 16.56 6.54 26.78
C LYS A 595 16.30 7.67 27.79
N GLU A 596 16.50 8.94 27.41
CA GLU A 596 16.27 10.09 28.30
C GLU A 596 14.77 10.43 28.50
N PHE A 597 13.91 9.90 27.65
CA PHE A 597 12.47 10.15 27.63
C PHE A 597 11.63 8.94 28.06
N CYS A 598 12.27 7.86 28.49
CA CYS A 598 11.57 6.68 29.00
C CYS A 598 10.80 7.04 30.28
N ASP A 599 9.53 6.64 30.31
CA ASP A 599 8.60 6.95 31.39
C ASP A 599 8.05 5.68 32.07
N VAL A 600 8.48 4.50 31.61
CA VAL A 600 8.20 3.19 32.20
C VAL A 600 9.42 2.29 32.12
N THR A 601 9.61 1.43 33.13
CA THR A 601 10.61 0.37 33.11
C THR A 601 9.92 -0.98 33.09
N LEU A 602 10.22 -1.80 32.08
CA LEU A 602 9.74 -3.17 31.96
C LEU A 602 10.77 -4.11 32.58
N VAL A 603 10.37 -4.99 33.48
CA VAL A 603 11.28 -5.98 34.08
C VAL A 603 11.02 -7.35 33.46
N LEU A 604 12.05 -7.91 32.82
CA LEU A 604 12.06 -9.23 32.20
C LEU A 604 13.12 -10.11 32.88
N GLU A 605 12.72 -11.16 33.60
CA GLU A 605 13.65 -12.09 34.27
C GLU A 605 14.73 -11.39 35.12
N GLY A 606 14.36 -10.31 35.81
CA GLY A 606 15.28 -9.49 36.62
C GLY A 606 16.11 -8.47 35.84
N THR A 607 15.95 -8.39 34.52
CA THR A 607 16.57 -7.35 33.68
C THR A 607 15.61 -6.17 33.48
N SER A 608 16.08 -4.96 33.78
CA SER A 608 15.31 -3.73 33.57
C SER A 608 15.48 -3.19 32.13
N ILE A 609 14.36 -2.95 31.45
CA ILE A 609 14.28 -2.46 30.08
C ILE A 609 13.48 -1.15 30.08
N PRO A 610 14.13 0.02 29.92
CA PRO A 610 13.42 1.29 29.86
C PRO A 610 12.63 1.42 28.54
N ALA A 611 11.40 1.93 28.61
CA ALA A 611 10.50 2.06 27.47
C ALA A 611 9.57 3.29 27.57
N HIS A 612 8.70 3.46 26.58
CA HIS A 612 7.79 4.60 26.45
C HIS A 612 6.33 4.12 26.41
N LYS A 613 5.51 4.53 27.39
CA LYS A 613 4.12 4.09 27.53
C LYS A 613 3.28 4.37 26.30
N ALA A 614 3.36 5.59 25.79
CA ALA A 614 2.57 6.04 24.64
C ALA A 614 2.78 5.15 23.40
N ILE A 615 4.04 4.77 23.13
CA ILE A 615 4.38 3.94 21.96
C ILE A 615 3.90 2.49 22.18
N LEU A 616 4.12 1.94 23.37
CA LEU A 616 3.66 0.59 23.73
C LEU A 616 2.14 0.50 23.63
N ALA A 617 1.42 1.44 24.24
CA ALA A 617 -0.05 1.47 24.24
C ALA A 617 -0.63 1.69 22.84
N ALA A 618 0.00 2.51 21.99
CA ALA A 618 -0.49 2.75 20.64
C ALA A 618 -0.48 1.49 19.77
N ARG A 619 0.56 0.65 19.92
CA ARG A 619 0.74 -0.53 19.07
C ARG A 619 0.16 -1.81 19.67
N CYS A 620 0.02 -1.88 20.99
CA CYS A 620 -0.28 -3.11 21.71
C CYS A 620 -1.42 -2.88 22.71
N SER A 621 -2.58 -3.47 22.42
CA SER A 621 -3.78 -3.32 23.26
C SER A 621 -3.62 -3.95 24.64
N TYR A 622 -2.76 -4.97 24.80
CA TYR A 622 -2.40 -5.50 26.12
C TYR A 622 -1.74 -4.43 27.00
N PHE A 623 -0.74 -3.73 26.47
CA PHE A 623 -0.09 -2.63 27.21
C PHE A 623 -1.03 -1.46 27.44
N GLU A 624 -1.87 -1.13 26.47
CA GLU A 624 -2.91 -0.11 26.61
C GLU A 624 -3.85 -0.40 27.79
N ALA A 625 -4.42 -1.62 27.83
CA ALA A 625 -5.32 -2.05 28.88
C ALA A 625 -4.60 -2.08 30.24
N MET A 626 -3.39 -2.62 30.27
CA MET A 626 -2.57 -2.68 31.48
C MET A 626 -2.33 -1.29 32.08
N PHE A 627 -1.85 -0.31 31.29
CA PHE A 627 -1.56 1.03 31.79
C PHE A 627 -2.81 1.81 32.23
N ARG A 628 -3.99 1.50 31.66
CA ARG A 628 -5.26 2.09 32.09
C ARG A 628 -5.78 1.50 33.39
N SER A 629 -5.62 0.19 33.56
CA SER A 629 -6.17 -0.55 34.70
C SER A 629 -5.26 -0.53 35.92
N PHE A 630 -3.94 -0.57 35.71
CA PHE A 630 -2.96 -0.70 36.78
C PHE A 630 -1.63 -0.02 36.42
N MET A 631 -1.28 1.03 37.17
CA MET A 631 -0.03 1.77 37.01
C MET A 631 0.71 1.80 38.37
N PRO A 632 1.87 1.11 38.48
CA PRO A 632 2.70 1.16 39.69
C PRO A 632 3.21 2.58 40.00
N GLU A 633 3.28 2.95 41.28
CA GLU A 633 3.73 4.29 41.71
C GLU A 633 5.19 4.59 41.34
N ASP A 634 6.02 3.55 41.25
CA ASP A 634 7.42 3.60 40.83
C ASP A 634 7.62 3.52 39.31
N SER A 635 6.52 3.47 38.53
CA SER A 635 6.52 3.28 37.07
C SER A 635 7.31 2.04 36.61
N THR A 636 7.48 1.05 37.49
CA THR A 636 8.16 -0.22 37.19
C THR A 636 7.14 -1.32 37.02
N VAL A 637 7.02 -1.82 35.80
CA VAL A 637 6.10 -2.90 35.46
C VAL A 637 6.87 -4.20 35.38
N ASN A 638 6.60 -5.10 36.33
CA ASN A 638 7.06 -6.47 36.26
C ASN A 638 6.24 -7.21 35.21
N ILE A 639 6.82 -7.43 34.04
CA ILE A 639 6.18 -8.26 33.03
C ILE A 639 6.56 -9.70 33.33
N ALA A 640 5.64 -10.45 33.93
CA ALA A 640 5.75 -11.90 33.96
C ALA A 640 5.51 -12.43 32.53
N ILE A 641 6.55 -12.40 31.69
CA ILE A 641 6.55 -13.06 30.37
C ILE A 641 6.75 -14.56 30.61
N GLY A 642 5.82 -15.15 31.36
CA GLY A 642 6.03 -16.43 32.03
C GLY A 642 6.09 -17.65 31.13
N GLU A 643 5.55 -17.61 29.91
CA GLU A 643 5.39 -18.86 29.12
C GLU A 643 5.57 -18.73 27.59
N MET A 644 5.63 -17.54 26.97
CA MET A 644 5.52 -17.41 25.50
C MET A 644 6.71 -16.74 24.76
N ILE A 645 7.40 -15.75 25.34
CA ILE A 645 8.61 -15.14 24.73
C ILE A 645 9.80 -15.42 25.66
N PRO A 646 10.46 -16.57 25.48
CA PRO A 646 11.38 -17.11 26.46
C PRO A 646 12.81 -16.62 26.27
N SER A 647 13.03 -15.58 25.46
CA SER A 647 14.35 -15.06 25.17
C SER A 647 14.33 -13.54 25.09
N ARG A 648 15.35 -12.91 25.70
CA ARG A 648 15.57 -11.47 25.65
C ARG A 648 15.72 -10.96 24.21
N GLN A 649 16.39 -11.73 23.35
CA GLN A 649 16.60 -11.36 21.94
C GLN A 649 15.27 -11.29 21.19
N SER A 650 14.38 -12.24 21.44
CA SER A 650 13.02 -12.26 20.86
C SER A 650 12.17 -11.12 21.40
N PHE A 651 12.32 -10.75 22.68
CA PHE A 651 11.65 -9.55 23.23
C PHE A 651 12.21 -8.24 22.62
N ASP A 652 13.51 -8.15 22.38
CA ASP A 652 14.11 -7.03 21.65
C ASP A 652 13.58 -6.96 20.20
N SER A 653 13.37 -8.12 19.54
CA SER A 653 12.71 -8.23 18.24
C SER A 653 11.25 -7.75 18.27
N LEU A 654 10.49 -8.08 19.32
CA LEU A 654 9.13 -7.57 19.55
C LEU A 654 9.12 -6.04 19.72
N LEU A 655 10.06 -5.49 20.51
CA LEU A 655 10.16 -4.06 20.71
C LEU A 655 10.53 -3.32 19.42
N ARG A 656 11.44 -3.86 18.60
CA ARG A 656 11.74 -3.30 17.28
C ARG A 656 10.50 -3.23 16.38
N TYR A 657 9.69 -4.29 16.38
CA TYR A 657 8.42 -4.30 15.66
C TYR A 657 7.42 -3.24 16.18
N ILE A 658 7.29 -3.10 17.50
CA ILE A 658 6.43 -2.09 18.12
C ILE A 658 6.90 -0.68 17.74
N TYR A 659 8.18 -0.36 17.90
CA TYR A 659 8.64 1.02 17.73
C TYR A 659 8.72 1.47 16.27
N HIS A 660 9.16 0.61 15.35
CA HIS A 660 9.41 0.99 13.96
C HIS A 660 9.01 -0.07 12.93
N GLY A 661 8.22 -1.07 13.31
CA GLY A 661 7.62 -2.02 12.37
C GLY A 661 8.58 -3.04 11.77
N ASP A 662 9.78 -3.19 12.32
CA ASP A 662 10.79 -4.13 11.82
C ASP A 662 10.38 -5.59 12.03
N VAL A 663 10.47 -6.35 10.96
CA VAL A 663 10.12 -7.77 10.88
C VAL A 663 11.36 -8.64 10.61
N ASN A 664 12.54 -8.03 10.48
CA ASN A 664 13.77 -8.77 10.27
C ASN A 664 14.25 -9.34 11.61
N MET A 665 14.15 -10.66 11.72
CA MET A 665 14.57 -11.38 12.93
C MET A 665 15.10 -12.76 12.54
N PRO A 666 15.93 -13.38 13.39
CA PRO A 666 16.32 -14.77 13.21
C PRO A 666 15.10 -15.71 13.13
N PRO A 667 15.17 -16.86 12.43
CA PRO A 667 14.06 -17.80 12.35
C PRO A 667 13.64 -18.34 13.73
N GLU A 668 14.57 -18.49 14.68
CA GLU A 668 14.26 -18.89 16.05
C GLU A 668 13.39 -17.86 16.78
N ASP A 669 13.65 -16.56 16.60
CA ASP A 669 12.82 -15.47 17.13
C ASP A 669 11.44 -15.47 16.48
N SER A 670 11.36 -15.80 15.19
CA SER A 670 10.09 -15.88 14.47
C SER A 670 9.17 -16.95 15.04
N LEU A 671 9.75 -18.04 15.54
CA LEU A 671 9.01 -19.11 16.17
C LEU A 671 8.39 -18.65 17.50
N TYR A 672 9.17 -17.97 18.35
CA TYR A 672 8.68 -17.40 19.61
C TYR A 672 7.64 -16.30 19.41
N LEU A 673 7.76 -15.52 18.33
CA LEU A 673 6.89 -14.37 18.07
C LEU A 673 5.69 -14.69 17.19
N PHE A 674 5.59 -15.93 16.68
CA PHE A 674 4.50 -16.34 15.81
C PHE A 674 3.12 -16.13 16.44
N SER A 675 2.97 -16.42 17.74
CA SER A 675 1.73 -16.27 18.49
C SER A 675 1.57 -14.88 19.14
N ALA A 676 2.64 -14.06 19.16
CA ALA A 676 2.66 -12.76 19.84
C ALA A 676 1.49 -11.83 19.44
N PRO A 677 1.02 -11.78 18.17
CA PRO A 677 -0.08 -10.89 17.79
C PRO A 677 -1.40 -11.14 18.52
N PHE A 678 -1.71 -12.38 18.88
CA PHE A 678 -2.93 -12.69 19.62
C PHE A 678 -2.82 -12.27 21.08
N PHE A 679 -1.66 -12.51 21.70
CA PHE A 679 -1.43 -12.20 23.11
C PHE A 679 -1.31 -10.70 23.38
N TYR A 680 -0.49 -10.01 22.58
CA TYR A 680 -0.27 -8.58 22.71
C TYR A 680 -1.39 -7.75 22.04
N GLY A 681 -2.27 -8.41 21.28
CA GLY A 681 -3.41 -7.79 20.61
C GLY A 681 -2.97 -6.69 19.66
N PHE A 682 -2.10 -7.05 18.71
CA PHE A 682 -1.73 -6.17 17.60
C PHE A 682 -2.93 -5.92 16.68
N THR A 683 -2.96 -4.76 16.02
CA THR A 683 -4.06 -4.32 15.15
C THR A 683 -4.27 -5.25 13.95
N ASN A 684 -3.22 -5.96 13.51
CA ASN A 684 -3.31 -6.99 12.48
C ASN A 684 -2.29 -8.12 12.68
N ASN A 685 -2.40 -9.15 11.83
CA ASN A 685 -1.53 -10.33 11.84
C ASN A 685 -0.25 -10.17 11.00
N ARG A 686 0.22 -8.93 10.73
CA ARG A 686 1.43 -8.69 9.92
C ARG A 686 2.64 -9.45 10.47
N MET A 687 2.92 -9.29 11.76
CA MET A 687 4.06 -9.94 12.41
C MET A 687 4.01 -11.46 12.23
N GLN A 688 2.84 -12.08 12.46
CA GLN A 688 2.65 -13.53 12.27
C GLN A 688 2.94 -13.95 10.82
N ALA A 689 2.44 -13.20 9.83
CA ALA A 689 2.67 -13.52 8.42
C ALA A 689 4.16 -13.48 8.04
N PHE A 690 4.91 -12.51 8.57
CA PHE A 690 6.36 -12.45 8.37
C PHE A 690 7.12 -13.53 9.14
N CYS A 691 6.70 -13.84 10.37
CA CYS A 691 7.27 -14.96 11.11
C CYS A 691 7.10 -16.28 10.33
N LYS A 692 5.91 -16.52 9.76
CA LYS A 692 5.64 -17.66 8.88
C LYS A 692 6.62 -17.73 7.70
N GLN A 693 6.70 -16.63 6.94
CA GLN A 693 7.56 -16.55 5.77
C GLN A 693 9.05 -16.79 6.12
N ASN A 694 9.50 -16.22 7.23
CA ASN A 694 10.89 -16.37 7.68
C ASN A 694 11.21 -17.81 8.07
N LEU A 695 10.27 -18.51 8.73
CA LEU A 695 10.39 -19.92 9.07
C LEU A 695 10.40 -20.82 7.82
N GLU A 696 9.65 -20.47 6.78
CA GLU A 696 9.62 -21.25 5.52
C GLU A 696 10.88 -21.05 4.70
N MET A 697 11.36 -19.81 4.59
CA MET A 697 12.42 -19.45 3.63
C MET A 697 13.84 -19.55 4.20
N ASN A 698 13.99 -19.35 5.51
CA ASN A 698 15.32 -19.16 6.12
C ASN A 698 15.70 -20.25 7.13
N VAL A 699 14.92 -21.33 7.27
CA VAL A 699 15.33 -22.50 8.04
C VAL A 699 16.28 -23.35 7.21
N THR A 700 17.50 -23.51 7.70
CA THR A 700 18.60 -24.22 7.02
C THR A 700 19.31 -25.15 7.98
N PHE A 701 20.20 -26.02 7.47
CA PHE A 701 21.00 -26.89 8.33
C PHE A 701 21.92 -26.11 9.29
N GLU A 702 22.16 -24.82 9.06
CA GLU A 702 23.03 -23.98 9.91
C GLU A 702 22.34 -23.50 11.19
N ASN A 703 21.03 -23.27 11.15
CA ASN A 703 20.24 -22.76 12.28
C ASN A 703 19.27 -23.80 12.87
N VAL A 704 19.13 -24.98 12.25
CA VAL A 704 18.15 -26.01 12.63
C VAL A 704 18.23 -26.45 14.10
N ILE A 705 19.41 -26.45 14.72
CA ILE A 705 19.57 -26.81 16.15
C ILE A 705 18.81 -25.81 17.04
N GLN A 706 18.90 -24.52 16.75
CA GLN A 706 18.19 -23.49 17.50
C GLN A 706 16.69 -23.55 17.28
N ILE A 707 16.28 -23.90 16.06
CA ILE A 707 14.87 -24.09 15.71
C ILE A 707 14.30 -25.29 16.46
N LEU A 708 15.06 -26.37 16.60
CA LEU A 708 14.65 -27.53 17.39
C LEU A 708 14.45 -27.17 18.87
N GLU A 709 15.40 -26.46 19.47
CA GLU A 709 15.29 -25.99 20.86
C GLU A 709 14.10 -25.05 21.06
N ALA A 710 13.88 -24.13 20.12
CA ALA A 710 12.77 -23.20 20.17
C ALA A 710 11.42 -23.92 20.01
N ALA A 711 11.30 -24.82 19.03
CA ALA A 711 10.09 -25.59 18.75
C ALA A 711 9.66 -26.47 19.93
N ASP A 712 10.63 -27.10 20.59
CA ASP A 712 10.38 -27.86 21.81
C ASP A 712 9.89 -26.99 22.96
N ARG A 713 10.55 -25.84 23.18
CA ARG A 713 10.18 -24.91 24.25
C ARG A 713 8.77 -24.35 24.10
N ILE A 714 8.33 -24.04 22.87
CA ILE A 714 6.97 -23.55 22.60
C ILE A 714 5.97 -24.66 22.23
N GLN A 715 6.37 -25.94 22.32
CA GLN A 715 5.54 -27.09 22.00
C GLN A 715 4.94 -27.08 20.57
N ALA A 716 5.71 -26.59 19.59
CA ALA A 716 5.38 -26.62 18.16
C ALA A 716 5.82 -27.95 17.54
N THR A 717 4.92 -28.94 17.55
CA THR A 717 5.24 -30.34 17.21
C THR A 717 5.60 -30.54 15.74
N ASP A 718 4.96 -29.79 14.84
CA ASP A 718 5.19 -29.85 13.41
C ASP A 718 6.55 -29.26 13.01
N MET A 719 6.93 -28.12 13.58
CA MET A 719 8.24 -27.51 13.40
C MET A 719 9.34 -28.36 14.02
N LYS A 720 9.08 -28.96 15.19
CA LYS A 720 9.99 -29.93 15.81
C LYS A 720 10.25 -31.10 14.87
N LYS A 721 9.19 -31.68 14.28
CA LYS A 721 9.30 -32.75 13.30
C LYS A 721 10.05 -32.33 12.04
N TYR A 722 9.75 -31.14 11.49
CA TYR A 722 10.46 -30.60 10.33
C TYR A 722 11.96 -30.40 10.61
N ALA A 723 12.31 -29.84 11.77
CA ALA A 723 13.69 -29.65 12.19
C ALA A 723 14.42 -30.99 12.35
N LEU A 724 13.79 -31.99 12.97
CA LEU A 724 14.37 -33.34 13.08
C LEU A 724 14.64 -33.96 11.70
N ASN A 725 13.68 -33.91 10.77
CA ASN A 725 13.87 -34.42 9.41
C ASN A 725 15.04 -33.74 8.68
N LEU A 726 15.17 -32.41 8.82
CA LEU A 726 16.26 -31.65 8.21
C LEU A 726 17.61 -32.01 8.85
N ILE A 727 17.65 -32.24 10.18
CA ILE A 727 18.84 -32.73 10.89
C ILE A 727 19.24 -34.10 10.39
N VAL A 728 18.31 -35.04 10.25
CA VAL A 728 18.57 -36.39 9.75
C VAL A 728 19.18 -36.34 8.34
N HIS A 729 18.53 -35.61 7.42
CA HIS A 729 19.00 -35.48 6.03
C HIS A 729 20.40 -34.84 5.90
N HIS A 730 20.78 -33.96 6.84
CA HIS A 730 22.08 -33.28 6.86
C HIS A 730 22.97 -33.66 8.05
N PHE A 731 22.75 -34.83 8.65
CA PHE A 731 23.34 -35.21 9.93
C PHE A 731 24.88 -35.09 9.98
N PRO A 732 25.66 -35.50 8.96
CA PRO A 732 27.12 -35.39 9.00
C PRO A 732 27.62 -33.94 9.16
N LYS A 733 26.86 -32.97 8.65
CA LYS A 733 27.19 -31.54 8.79
C LYS A 733 26.76 -31.04 10.17
N VAL A 734 25.53 -31.35 10.59
CA VAL A 734 24.95 -30.89 11.86
C VAL A 734 25.70 -31.46 13.07
N ALA A 735 26.07 -32.75 13.05
CA ALA A 735 26.79 -33.42 14.14
C ALA A 735 28.18 -32.84 14.41
N ARG A 736 28.79 -32.15 13.43
CA ARG A 736 30.08 -31.47 13.60
C ARG A 736 29.95 -30.06 14.15
N MET A 737 28.72 -29.52 14.22
CA MET A 737 28.50 -28.18 14.73
C MET A 737 28.70 -28.16 16.26
N PRO A 738 29.40 -27.14 16.82
CA PRO A 738 29.65 -27.06 18.25
C PRO A 738 28.36 -27.05 19.10
N ARG A 739 27.28 -26.46 18.57
CA ARG A 739 26.00 -26.29 19.26
C ARG A 739 25.24 -27.60 19.50
N ILE A 740 25.51 -28.67 18.77
CA ILE A 740 24.84 -29.95 19.05
C ILE A 740 25.21 -30.48 20.45
N ARG A 741 26.36 -30.05 20.99
CA ARG A 741 26.84 -30.42 22.32
C ARG A 741 26.11 -29.68 23.45
N SER A 742 25.39 -28.60 23.15
CA SER A 742 24.63 -27.83 24.13
C SER A 742 23.16 -28.23 24.24
N LEU A 743 22.69 -29.15 23.39
CA LEU A 743 21.32 -29.67 23.43
C LEU A 743 21.03 -30.38 24.77
N SER A 744 19.77 -30.29 25.20
CA SER A 744 19.30 -31.05 26.36
C SER A 744 19.39 -32.55 26.09
N ARG A 745 19.47 -33.34 27.17
CA ARG A 745 19.49 -34.80 27.06
C ARG A 745 18.28 -35.33 26.30
N GLU A 746 17.11 -34.74 26.52
CA GLU A 746 15.85 -35.14 25.89
C GLU A 746 15.88 -34.87 24.38
N LEU A 747 16.30 -33.68 23.95
CA LEU A 747 16.41 -33.35 22.53
C LEU A 747 17.47 -34.19 21.79
N LEU A 748 18.56 -34.57 22.47
CA LEU A 748 19.54 -35.50 21.90
C LEU A 748 18.95 -36.90 21.70
N LEU A 749 18.08 -37.36 22.60
CA LEU A 749 17.37 -38.63 22.42
C LEU A 749 16.40 -38.55 21.23
N ASP A 750 15.63 -37.46 21.12
CA ASP A 750 14.72 -37.24 19.98
C ASP A 750 15.47 -37.27 18.63
N VAL A 751 16.66 -36.67 18.56
CA VAL A 751 17.52 -36.72 17.36
C VAL A 751 17.99 -38.14 17.06
N LEU A 752 18.37 -38.91 18.09
CA LEU A 752 18.81 -40.30 17.91
C LEU A 752 17.66 -41.22 17.49
N GLU A 753 16.46 -41.02 18.03
CA GLU A 753 15.25 -41.73 17.62
C GLU A 753 14.90 -41.42 16.16
N ALA A 754 14.88 -40.14 15.76
CA ALA A 754 14.63 -39.76 14.37
C ALA A 754 15.65 -40.33 13.38
N LEU A 755 16.92 -40.45 13.77
CA LEU A 755 17.96 -41.11 12.96
C LEU A 755 17.73 -42.63 12.86
N ALA A 756 17.29 -43.27 13.94
CA ALA A 756 17.01 -44.70 13.94
C ALA A 756 15.82 -45.03 13.02
N ASP A 757 14.78 -44.19 13.03
CA ASP A 757 13.61 -44.34 12.18
C ASP A 757 13.96 -44.23 10.68
N ASP A 758 14.75 -43.23 10.27
CA ASP A 758 15.21 -43.07 8.87
C ASP A 758 16.11 -44.24 8.40
N MET A 759 16.94 -44.77 9.31
CA MET A 759 17.75 -45.97 9.05
C MET A 759 16.91 -47.25 8.91
N SER A 760 15.70 -47.28 9.48
CA SER A 760 14.77 -48.40 9.32
C SER A 760 14.02 -48.33 7.98
N ASP A 761 13.62 -47.14 7.56
CA ASP A 761 12.92 -46.89 6.29
C ASP A 761 13.84 -47.07 5.06
N SER A 762 15.09 -46.63 5.13
CA SER A 762 16.08 -46.87 4.07
C SER A 762 16.38 -48.36 3.85
N LYS A 763 16.41 -49.17 4.92
CA LYS A 763 16.54 -50.64 4.81
C LYS A 763 15.32 -51.30 4.19
N LEU A 764 14.11 -50.78 4.43
CA LEU A 764 12.87 -51.27 3.80
C LEU A 764 12.83 -50.95 2.29
N GLN A 765 13.33 -49.79 1.87
CA GLN A 765 13.47 -49.44 0.44
C GLN A 765 14.50 -50.33 -0.26
N ASP A 766 15.66 -50.58 0.34
CA ASP A 766 16.68 -51.49 -0.22
C ASP A 766 16.19 -52.95 -0.30
N LEU A 767 15.36 -53.40 0.65
CA LEU A 767 14.71 -54.72 0.62
C LEU A 767 13.63 -54.81 -0.49
N SER A 768 12.93 -53.71 -0.79
CA SER A 768 11.96 -53.67 -1.91
C SER A 768 12.65 -53.67 -3.28
N CYS A 769 13.79 -52.99 -3.43
CA CYS A 769 14.58 -52.98 -4.67
C CYS A 769 15.33 -54.30 -4.91
N THR A 770 15.71 -55.03 -3.86
CA THR A 770 16.34 -56.36 -4.00
C THR A 770 15.34 -57.47 -4.29
N SER A 771 14.04 -57.27 -4.04
CA SER A 771 12.99 -58.25 -4.35
C SER A 771 12.55 -58.31 -5.83
N LEU A 772 13.07 -57.43 -6.71
CA LEU A 772 12.76 -57.43 -8.15
C LEU A 772 13.84 -58.07 -9.05
N ASN A 773 14.91 -58.66 -8.48
CA ASN A 773 15.99 -59.29 -9.26
C ASN A 773 16.28 -60.75 -8.88
N SER A 774 15.30 -61.45 -8.31
CA SER A 774 15.36 -62.90 -8.18
C SER A 774 13.98 -63.52 -8.36
N ASP A 775 13.56 -63.68 -9.61
CA ASP A 775 13.01 -64.94 -10.09
C ASP A 775 13.00 -64.96 -11.64
N ALA A 776 13.17 -66.18 -12.14
CA ALA A 776 13.47 -66.64 -13.50
C ALA A 776 12.63 -66.10 -14.67
#